data_AF-A0A2E3W5H1-F1
#
_entry.id   AF-A0A2E3W5H1-F1
#
_cell.length_a   1.000
_cell.length_b   1.000
_cell.length_c   1.000
_cell.angle_alpha   90.00
_cell.angle_beta   90.00
_cell.angle_gamma   90.00
#
_symmetry.space_group_name_H-M   'P 1'
#
loop_
_entity.id
_entity.type
_entity.pdbx_description
1 polymer ?
#
loop_
_entity_poly.entity_id
_entity_poly.type
_entity_poly.pdbx_seq_one_letter_code
_entity_poly.pdbx_strand_id
1 'polypeptide(L)'
;MQSAIADSWKEISPLDYCPDFKIKFAQTANDSYKLKIPKANENGSLVKEVADINDLSSITDTLLEHSIAICAKDETVLAIERDSIVFKVQENKSYQTECRRPYKYTSPYIALMTDMVEVLQHKGNRCDQLLSYTELQTKIDDLSSKDLIKLDSPGDVFHNLIKLFTDDQTDEMVNLFATCGGQKNSHKFVENLILLESKKACLMPSPPGLMSFEEAKKVASYVGNKYKDMGITDLNGKKDEITHDAILALTESVTKKEIGNLVGPLGVDPNDFVNELDSFKDLKSRKLSSSNIDYITEVFAIDATFEAAEKVIPILGRATFKDKLPVTWSDAKKEAFLNTKLLPGLNKTYNKCITADANRLGFAQGTAEERLKVRKKLKQDYCAANPDQCLKKSCDEKVNLISNSPFISNSQVIQGCVMKAMLENIRPIIKAAIADQRDTFKQFFDLDNQLTEEITEKGWQTLNSCIDEKVGLHLGKEEGISVSRRPEHLQKVSAEAFTKIVTDCSTASESVIAEDLYGLTLRSQPALKQSLKNSKKKIKGGDPVGQAVDEILARSYSPCMRKQQAGGVKANPVLCRPAVEMAAAGKVIEKTISDLFKEAGLAKDPTATLAIKEFENCAEESLKETLNMTGKRALATSSDAEVYLDNNPAFLNCVKNAVVSSSSIIGGTELQKSADSSKDSVKDMDYFLSFKPEVSEMVGQCFKRRLSKIDTWSGFNKFNDNKGLDALKEQCGQEVSEFIMPKVLKREATIQLSDLKGQDLLRTTGQVERVMSKGVQKLKQKYKINQTNQEAIIKEALSSHIANGGSQNSFIEEFGHAIKENAIDSIYQNLRRELGKSNTTRGYTSFFRALTPQCINTLLDQYSDEILVLTKKMEGSSQKKSDDSTLQGVLIDLIVKGLDYQVKLGRESYYNKINQIKDVCRDPKSYKTPMSLARSGAFDFMLKAQIQNSTVASFKEITQGQCIDDLKKLGNASADKLIDSVCSSEAGHQINSGFDELLNLFKDNPEAKREILFIKERHAQMHKTINEKLESPKAIESMLFSSFSLLSYIHENFTDVIANNEDVKKELNIRVVRRLFHDKSSGSFADKFSKTQLNAGVGLGAYEIIKAEISPEAIDDAVEGLDIVIDKHKVRKAAIEGLDYHWKPRKLDELFSWHRMETDEREKLINALFENAIMPSLNDEQMNSEKLNDVIAQNLKHYVYPDSRRSFQSNLKNGLSKYVTERATEMIGIE
;
A
#
# COMPACT_ATOMS: atom_id res chain seq x y z
N MET A 1 -97.57 -7.20 13.18
CA MET A 1 -98.34 -7.28 14.44
C MET A 1 -97.42 -6.86 15.57
N GLN A 2 -97.76 -5.74 16.22
CA GLN A 2 -97.12 -5.23 17.43
C GLN A 2 -97.28 -6.25 18.56
N SER A 3 -96.20 -6.60 19.27
CA SER A 3 -96.30 -7.22 20.59
C SER A 3 -95.84 -6.23 21.66
N ALA A 4 -96.62 -6.24 22.74
CA ALA A 4 -96.74 -5.20 23.75
C ALA A 4 -95.43 -4.84 24.45
N ILE A 5 -95.27 -3.54 24.69
CA ILE A 5 -94.21 -2.93 25.50
C ILE A 5 -94.55 -3.22 26.97
N ALA A 6 -93.57 -3.74 27.74
CA ALA A 6 -93.68 -3.93 29.19
C ALA A 6 -93.79 -2.56 29.92
N ASP A 7 -94.65 -2.49 30.95
CA ASP A 7 -95.25 -1.26 31.49
C ASP A 7 -94.35 -0.33 32.34
N SER A 8 -93.07 -0.65 32.56
CA SER A 8 -92.04 0.39 32.85
C SER A 8 -90.64 -0.23 32.84
N TRP A 9 -89.75 0.32 32.02
CA TRP A 9 -88.33 -0.02 32.08
C TRP A 9 -87.66 0.74 33.21
N LYS A 10 -87.03 0.03 34.15
CA LYS A 10 -86.19 0.65 35.20
C LYS A 10 -84.75 0.70 34.72
N GLU A 11 -84.05 1.79 34.98
CA GLU A 11 -82.65 1.97 34.63
C GLU A 11 -81.76 1.89 35.86
N ILE A 12 -80.60 1.24 35.71
CA ILE A 12 -79.57 1.19 36.75
C ILE A 12 -78.19 1.26 36.12
N SER A 13 -77.27 1.97 36.77
CA SER A 13 -75.86 1.98 36.40
C SER A 13 -75.13 1.00 37.32
N PRO A 14 -74.59 -0.12 36.82
CA PRO A 14 -74.02 -1.15 37.67
C PRO A 14 -72.63 -0.78 38.23
N LEU A 15 -71.89 0.12 37.59
CA LEU A 15 -70.47 0.40 37.90
C LEU A 15 -70.25 1.89 38.20
N ASP A 16 -69.63 2.21 39.34
CA ASP A 16 -69.39 3.60 39.80
C ASP A 16 -68.50 4.39 38.83
N TYR A 17 -67.54 3.73 38.17
CA TYR A 17 -66.59 4.40 37.28
C TYR A 17 -67.18 4.74 35.90
N CYS A 18 -68.35 4.21 35.56
CA CYS A 18 -69.03 4.55 34.32
C CYS A 18 -70.53 4.86 34.51
N PRO A 19 -70.85 6.09 34.95
CA PRO A 19 -72.23 6.54 35.17
C PRO A 19 -73.08 6.53 33.88
N ASP A 20 -72.43 6.61 32.72
CA ASP A 20 -73.06 6.65 31.39
C ASP A 20 -73.48 5.26 30.90
N PHE A 21 -72.91 4.18 31.45
CA PHE A 21 -73.35 2.82 31.16
C PHE A 21 -74.60 2.48 32.00
N LYS A 22 -75.77 2.64 31.39
CA LYS A 22 -77.07 2.34 32.02
C LYS A 22 -77.73 1.14 31.36
N ILE A 23 -77.99 0.10 32.15
CA ILE A 23 -78.81 -1.02 31.71
C ILE A 23 -80.26 -0.77 32.08
N LYS A 24 -81.19 -1.17 31.20
CA LYS A 24 -82.63 -1.12 31.51
C LYS A 24 -83.17 -2.51 31.71
N PHE A 25 -84.03 -2.73 32.70
CA PHE A 25 -84.70 -4.01 32.89
C PHE A 25 -86.20 -3.85 33.09
N ALA A 26 -86.95 -4.88 32.67
CA ALA A 26 -88.39 -4.98 32.86
C ALA A 26 -88.80 -6.45 33.02
N GLN A 27 -89.68 -6.74 33.97
CA GLN A 27 -90.26 -8.07 34.16
C GLN A 27 -91.24 -8.39 33.02
N THR A 28 -91.24 -9.63 32.54
CA THR A 28 -92.14 -10.12 31.50
C THR A 28 -93.35 -10.85 32.12
N ALA A 29 -94.35 -11.17 31.31
CA ALA A 29 -95.56 -11.88 31.76
C ALA A 29 -95.30 -13.34 32.23
N ASN A 30 -94.10 -13.88 32.03
CA ASN A 30 -93.73 -15.26 32.39
C ASN A 30 -92.79 -15.34 33.61
N ASP A 31 -92.75 -14.31 34.46
CA ASP A 31 -91.81 -14.15 35.57
C ASP A 31 -90.31 -14.14 35.20
N SER A 32 -89.99 -14.11 33.90
CA SER A 32 -88.64 -13.82 33.39
C SER A 32 -88.41 -12.32 33.28
N TYR A 33 -87.15 -11.90 33.09
CA TYR A 33 -86.78 -10.50 32.96
C TYR A 33 -86.12 -10.23 31.61
N LYS A 34 -86.48 -9.11 30.99
CA LYS A 34 -85.75 -8.60 29.81
C LYS A 34 -84.81 -7.49 30.24
N LEU A 35 -83.54 -7.64 29.89
CA LEU A 35 -82.47 -6.68 30.06
C LEU A 35 -82.11 -6.05 28.72
N LYS A 36 -82.05 -4.72 28.68
CA LYS A 36 -81.53 -3.92 27.58
C LYS A 36 -80.16 -3.40 27.96
N ILE A 37 -79.13 -3.90 27.27
CA ILE A 37 -77.74 -3.51 27.44
C ILE A 37 -77.33 -2.63 26.25
N PRO A 38 -76.83 -1.40 26.47
CA PRO A 38 -76.35 -0.54 25.38
C PRO A 38 -75.08 -1.13 24.73
N LYS A 39 -74.95 -1.02 23.40
CA LYS A 39 -73.75 -1.44 22.64
C LYS A 39 -72.90 -0.23 22.25
N ALA A 40 -71.58 -0.41 22.15
CA ALA A 40 -70.63 0.69 21.93
C ALA A 40 -70.60 1.27 20.50
N ASN A 41 -70.81 0.44 19.47
CA ASN A 41 -70.46 0.77 18.08
C ASN A 41 -71.64 0.73 17.08
N GLU A 42 -72.88 0.59 17.55
CA GLU A 42 -74.10 0.59 16.71
C GLU A 42 -75.24 1.33 17.41
N ASN A 43 -76.08 2.07 16.67
CA ASN A 43 -77.32 2.62 17.22
C ASN A 43 -78.29 1.47 17.54
N GLY A 44 -78.19 0.90 18.74
CA GLY A 44 -79.04 -0.20 19.21
C GLY A 44 -78.72 -0.68 20.63
N SER A 45 -79.63 -1.46 21.22
CA SER A 45 -79.45 -2.12 22.52
C SER A 45 -79.57 -3.63 22.36
N LEU A 46 -78.67 -4.40 22.97
CA LEU A 46 -78.81 -5.85 23.09
C LEU A 46 -79.95 -6.15 24.08
N VAL A 47 -80.98 -6.88 23.64
CA VAL A 47 -82.05 -7.35 24.52
C VAL A 47 -81.77 -8.80 24.88
N LYS A 48 -81.52 -9.08 26.17
CA LYS A 48 -81.33 -10.43 26.71
C LYS A 48 -82.50 -10.74 27.63
N GLU A 49 -83.06 -11.94 27.48
CA GLU A 49 -84.04 -12.44 28.43
C GLU A 49 -83.33 -13.38 29.40
N VAL A 50 -83.46 -13.11 30.70
CA VAL A 50 -82.93 -13.96 31.77
C VAL A 50 -84.11 -14.56 32.51
N ALA A 51 -84.02 -15.87 32.76
CA ALA A 51 -85.08 -16.61 33.44
C ALA A 51 -85.21 -16.19 34.91
N ASP A 52 -84.08 -15.86 35.53
CA ASP A 52 -84.00 -15.28 36.87
C ASP A 52 -83.11 -14.03 36.79
N ILE A 53 -83.61 -12.90 37.28
CA ILE A 53 -82.80 -11.67 37.37
C ILE A 53 -81.63 -11.88 38.35
N ASN A 54 -81.74 -12.81 39.30
CA ASN A 54 -80.73 -13.10 40.32
C ASN A 54 -79.51 -13.86 39.79
N ASP A 55 -79.59 -14.42 38.57
CA ASP A 55 -78.48 -15.09 37.90
C ASP A 55 -78.01 -14.30 36.68
N LEU A 56 -77.20 -13.27 36.96
CA LEU A 56 -76.55 -12.44 35.93
C LEU A 56 -75.22 -13.03 35.47
N SER A 57 -74.82 -14.21 35.96
CA SER A 57 -73.52 -14.83 35.63
C SER A 57 -73.36 -15.00 34.12
N SER A 58 -74.43 -15.45 33.45
CA SER A 58 -74.51 -15.66 32.00
C SER A 58 -74.34 -14.41 31.14
N ILE A 59 -74.36 -13.22 31.76
CA ILE A 59 -74.22 -11.93 31.06
C ILE A 59 -73.19 -11.00 31.72
N THR A 60 -72.49 -11.44 32.77
CA THR A 60 -71.53 -10.61 33.51
C THR A 60 -70.38 -10.16 32.61
N ASP A 61 -69.83 -11.09 31.82
CA ASP A 61 -68.80 -10.78 30.83
C ASP A 61 -69.33 -9.82 29.75
N THR A 62 -70.59 -9.98 29.34
CA THR A 62 -71.26 -9.10 28.36
C THR A 62 -71.49 -7.69 28.90
N LEU A 63 -71.81 -7.55 30.19
CA LEU A 63 -71.95 -6.26 30.86
C LEU A 63 -70.60 -5.56 30.98
N LEU A 64 -69.55 -6.30 31.35
CA LEU A 64 -68.20 -5.78 31.49
C LEU A 64 -67.62 -5.38 30.13
N GLU A 65 -67.72 -6.25 29.12
CA GLU A 65 -67.25 -6.02 27.74
C GLU A 65 -67.90 -4.78 27.12
N HIS A 66 -69.23 -4.65 27.22
CA HIS A 66 -69.93 -3.49 26.67
C HIS A 66 -69.69 -2.21 27.49
N SER A 67 -69.51 -2.32 28.82
CA SER A 67 -69.12 -1.16 29.63
C SER A 67 -67.72 -0.66 29.28
N ILE A 68 -66.74 -1.55 29.07
CA ILE A 68 -65.39 -1.18 28.63
C ILE A 68 -65.46 -0.50 27.26
N ALA A 69 -66.20 -1.08 26.31
CA ALA A 69 -66.30 -0.53 24.96
C ALA A 69 -67.01 0.84 24.92
N ILE A 70 -67.94 1.12 25.83
CA ILE A 70 -68.64 2.41 25.91
C ILE A 70 -67.80 3.47 26.64
N CYS A 71 -67.11 3.07 27.70
CA CYS A 71 -66.54 3.99 28.69
C CYS A 71 -65.02 4.17 28.58
N ALA A 72 -64.31 3.28 27.87
CA ALA A 72 -62.85 3.30 27.71
C ALA A 72 -62.42 3.61 26.26
N LYS A 73 -63.12 4.52 25.57
CA LYS A 73 -62.93 4.80 24.13
C LYS A 73 -61.50 5.18 23.72
N ASP A 74 -60.68 5.66 24.65
CA ASP A 74 -59.30 6.11 24.43
C ASP A 74 -58.24 5.28 25.19
N GLU A 75 -58.61 4.20 25.89
CA GLU A 75 -57.72 3.42 26.77
C GLU A 75 -57.82 1.91 26.44
N THR A 76 -56.70 1.23 26.14
CA THR A 76 -56.73 -0.23 25.86
C THR A 76 -56.72 -1.02 27.16
N VAL A 77 -57.73 -1.84 27.44
CA VAL A 77 -57.73 -2.71 28.63
C VAL A 77 -56.77 -3.89 28.45
N LEU A 78 -55.87 -4.11 29.42
CA LEU A 78 -54.87 -5.18 29.42
C LEU A 78 -55.33 -6.41 30.21
N ALA A 79 -55.97 -6.19 31.36
CA ALA A 79 -56.47 -7.24 32.24
C ALA A 79 -57.64 -6.71 33.08
N ILE A 80 -58.51 -7.62 33.51
CA ILE A 80 -59.54 -7.39 34.50
C ILE A 80 -59.15 -8.20 35.73
N GLU A 81 -58.77 -7.52 36.81
CA GLU A 81 -58.38 -8.11 38.09
C GLU A 81 -59.58 -8.08 39.06
N ARG A 82 -59.51 -8.73 40.24
CA ARG A 82 -60.65 -8.91 41.15
C ARG A 82 -61.28 -7.61 41.67
N ASP A 83 -60.47 -6.56 41.81
CA ASP A 83 -60.88 -5.28 42.40
C ASP A 83 -60.67 -4.10 41.44
N SER A 84 -60.07 -4.34 40.26
CA SER A 84 -59.61 -3.27 39.37
C SER A 84 -59.53 -3.68 37.90
N ILE A 85 -59.71 -2.71 37.01
CA ILE A 85 -59.47 -2.84 35.58
C ILE A 85 -58.10 -2.23 35.27
N VAL A 86 -57.27 -2.99 34.56
CA VAL A 86 -55.90 -2.61 34.20
C VAL A 86 -55.92 -2.01 32.79
N PHE A 87 -55.62 -0.72 32.69
CA PHE A 87 -55.55 0.02 31.44
C PHE A 87 -54.10 0.15 30.97
N LYS A 88 -53.92 0.07 29.65
CA LYS A 88 -52.68 0.41 28.95
C LYS A 88 -52.60 1.92 28.81
N VAL A 89 -51.63 2.53 29.48
CA VAL A 89 -51.32 3.94 29.30
C VAL A 89 -50.03 4.05 28.49
N GLN A 90 -50.10 4.80 27.39
CA GLN A 90 -48.95 5.04 26.51
C GLN A 90 -48.38 6.42 26.82
N GLU A 91 -47.51 6.53 27.83
CA GLU A 91 -46.89 7.82 28.17
C GLU A 91 -45.81 8.24 27.16
N ASN A 92 -45.18 7.30 26.44
CA ASN A 92 -44.28 7.63 25.32
C ASN A 92 -43.98 6.45 24.37
N LYS A 93 -43.31 6.73 23.22
CA LYS A 93 -43.03 5.75 22.14
C LYS A 93 -42.26 4.48 22.53
N SER A 94 -41.70 4.40 23.74
CA SER A 94 -40.77 3.34 24.17
C SER A 94 -41.21 2.55 25.40
N TYR A 95 -42.27 2.96 26.12
CA TYR A 95 -42.70 2.29 27.35
C TYR A 95 -44.23 2.22 27.45
N GLN A 96 -44.72 1.12 28.04
CA GLN A 96 -46.12 0.88 28.34
C GLN A 96 -46.24 0.78 29.86
N THR A 97 -47.08 1.61 30.48
CA THR A 97 -47.39 1.56 31.91
C THR A 97 -48.81 1.03 32.10
N GLU A 98 -48.97 0.22 33.15
CA GLU A 98 -50.25 -0.35 33.55
C GLU A 98 -50.88 0.56 34.62
N CYS A 99 -52.05 1.12 34.33
CA CYS A 99 -52.81 1.91 35.29
C CYS A 99 -53.99 1.08 35.80
N ARG A 100 -54.02 0.81 37.11
CA ARG A 100 -55.12 0.07 37.75
C ARG A 100 -56.17 1.03 38.27
N ARG A 101 -57.40 0.95 37.79
CA ARG A 101 -58.54 1.67 38.38
C ARG A 101 -59.45 0.69 39.11
N PRO A 102 -59.77 0.94 40.40
CA PRO A 102 -60.69 0.07 41.12
C PRO A 102 -62.09 0.17 40.52
N TYR A 103 -62.79 -0.97 40.33
CA TYR A 103 -64.21 -0.95 39.98
C TYR A 103 -65.04 -1.20 41.23
N LYS A 104 -65.89 -0.24 41.58
CA LYS A 104 -66.89 -0.38 42.65
C LYS A 104 -68.26 -0.50 42.03
N TYR A 105 -69.10 -1.35 42.62
CA TYR A 105 -70.51 -1.43 42.23
C TYR A 105 -71.27 -0.27 42.84
N THR A 106 -72.20 0.33 42.08
CA THR A 106 -72.99 1.44 42.62
C THR A 106 -73.89 0.93 43.76
N SER A 107 -74.14 1.77 44.78
CA SER A 107 -75.01 1.38 45.91
C SER A 107 -76.39 0.85 45.50
N PRO A 108 -77.08 1.38 44.46
CA PRO A 108 -78.32 0.80 43.95
C PRO A 108 -78.17 -0.62 43.39
N TYR A 109 -77.03 -0.94 42.77
CA TYR A 109 -76.77 -2.27 42.22
C TYR A 109 -76.45 -3.28 43.32
N ILE A 110 -75.69 -2.85 44.34
CA ILE A 110 -75.45 -3.62 45.56
C ILE A 110 -76.78 -3.89 46.30
N ALA A 111 -77.66 -2.89 46.40
CA ALA A 111 -78.99 -3.05 47.00
C ALA A 111 -79.86 -4.06 46.23
N LEU A 112 -79.87 -4.01 44.90
CA LEU A 112 -80.54 -5.02 44.07
C LEU A 112 -79.97 -6.41 44.36
N MET A 113 -78.65 -6.61 44.33
CA MET A 113 -78.03 -7.91 44.66
C MET A 113 -78.34 -8.39 46.09
N THR A 114 -78.50 -7.46 47.04
CA THR A 114 -78.89 -7.75 48.42
C THR A 114 -80.34 -8.25 48.52
N ASP A 115 -81.28 -7.58 47.86
CA ASP A 115 -82.68 -7.99 47.77
C ASP A 115 -82.83 -9.38 47.10
N MET A 116 -81.97 -9.67 46.13
CA MET A 116 -81.95 -10.95 45.42
C MET A 116 -81.43 -12.09 46.29
N VAL A 117 -80.40 -11.84 47.12
CA VAL A 117 -79.88 -12.79 48.11
C VAL A 117 -80.95 -13.15 49.14
N GLU A 118 -81.81 -12.20 49.55
CA GLU A 118 -82.95 -12.48 50.44
C GLU A 118 -83.99 -13.43 49.80
N VAL A 119 -84.34 -13.24 48.51
CA VAL A 119 -85.29 -14.12 47.80
C VAL A 119 -84.76 -15.56 47.69
N LEU A 120 -83.47 -15.66 47.45
CA LEU A 120 -82.71 -16.88 47.21
C LEU A 120 -82.46 -17.71 48.50
N GLN A 121 -82.49 -17.07 49.68
CA GLN A 121 -82.48 -17.75 50.99
C GLN A 121 -83.78 -18.51 51.30
N HIS A 122 -84.87 -18.28 50.55
CA HIS A 122 -86.20 -18.75 50.92
C HIS A 122 -86.87 -19.72 49.92
N LYS A 123 -86.28 -20.03 48.74
CA LYS A 123 -86.82 -21.01 47.76
C LYS A 123 -85.73 -21.81 46.98
N GLY A 124 -85.84 -23.16 46.90
CA GLY A 124 -85.07 -24.05 45.98
C GLY A 124 -84.27 -25.22 46.61
N ASN A 125 -83.55 -26.02 45.79
CA ASN A 125 -82.68 -27.14 46.25
C ASN A 125 -81.39 -26.59 46.88
N ARG A 126 -81.36 -26.56 48.21
CA ARG A 126 -80.33 -25.93 49.01
C ARG A 126 -78.91 -26.49 48.82
N CYS A 127 -78.73 -27.75 48.40
CA CYS A 127 -77.38 -28.35 48.30
C CYS A 127 -76.60 -27.89 47.06
N ASP A 128 -77.28 -27.75 45.91
CA ASP A 128 -76.66 -27.21 44.69
C ASP A 128 -76.53 -25.67 44.77
N GLN A 129 -77.47 -25.01 45.44
CA GLN A 129 -77.43 -23.56 45.66
C GLN A 129 -76.29 -23.12 46.59
N LEU A 130 -75.93 -23.93 47.60
CA LEU A 130 -74.83 -23.62 48.54
C LEU A 130 -73.50 -23.41 47.82
N LEU A 131 -73.26 -24.18 46.75
CA LEU A 131 -72.06 -24.08 45.94
C LEU A 131 -72.04 -22.77 45.13
N SER A 132 -73.15 -22.46 44.45
CA SER A 132 -73.31 -21.20 43.71
C SER A 132 -73.23 -19.95 44.60
N TYR A 133 -73.72 -20.01 45.85
CA TYR A 133 -73.59 -18.90 46.81
C TYR A 133 -72.17 -18.75 47.35
N THR A 134 -71.50 -19.87 47.63
CA THR A 134 -70.11 -19.84 48.09
C THR A 134 -69.24 -19.18 47.02
N GLU A 135 -69.49 -19.47 45.75
CA GLU A 135 -68.88 -18.81 44.60
C GLU A 135 -69.24 -17.32 44.53
N LEU A 136 -70.52 -16.94 44.62
CA LEU A 136 -70.96 -15.53 44.53
C LEU A 136 -70.34 -14.66 45.65
N GLN A 137 -70.28 -15.18 46.87
CA GLN A 137 -69.62 -14.51 48.00
C GLN A 137 -68.11 -14.36 47.82
N THR A 138 -67.47 -15.11 46.92
CA THR A 138 -66.05 -14.89 46.61
C THR A 138 -65.83 -13.74 45.62
N LYS A 139 -66.88 -13.27 44.92
CA LYS A 139 -66.78 -12.30 43.81
C LYS A 139 -67.21 -10.86 44.14
N ILE A 140 -67.83 -10.62 45.31
CA ILE A 140 -68.31 -9.29 45.71
C ILE A 140 -67.72 -8.90 47.08
N ASP A 141 -66.74 -8.00 47.08
CA ASP A 141 -65.98 -7.62 48.29
C ASP A 141 -66.70 -6.59 49.18
N ASP A 142 -67.71 -5.87 48.65
CA ASP A 142 -68.48 -4.83 49.37
C ASP A 142 -69.68 -5.38 50.18
N LEU A 143 -69.88 -6.70 50.21
CA LEU A 143 -70.92 -7.33 51.04
C LEU A 143 -70.55 -7.19 52.53
N SER A 144 -71.43 -6.59 53.33
CA SER A 144 -71.18 -6.46 54.77
C SER A 144 -71.30 -7.81 55.47
N SER A 145 -70.81 -7.93 56.71
CA SER A 145 -71.03 -9.12 57.55
C SER A 145 -72.51 -9.45 57.80
N LYS A 146 -73.43 -8.56 57.41
CA LYS A 146 -74.88 -8.77 57.46
C LYS A 146 -75.45 -9.37 56.17
N ASP A 147 -74.72 -9.26 55.07
CA ASP A 147 -75.08 -9.72 53.73
C ASP A 147 -74.34 -11.02 53.36
N LEU A 148 -73.29 -11.36 54.12
CA LEU A 148 -72.80 -12.74 54.25
C LEU A 148 -73.91 -13.60 54.84
N ILE A 149 -74.01 -14.88 54.45
CA ILE A 149 -75.02 -15.83 54.98
C ILE A 149 -75.13 -15.65 56.51
N LYS A 150 -76.24 -15.03 56.93
CA LYS A 150 -76.72 -15.04 58.30
C LYS A 150 -77.80 -16.08 58.36
N LEU A 151 -77.47 -17.22 58.96
CA LEU A 151 -78.48 -18.19 59.34
C LEU A 151 -79.10 -17.68 60.65
N ASP A 152 -80.02 -16.72 60.54
CA ASP A 152 -80.86 -16.32 61.66
C ASP A 152 -81.74 -17.52 62.03
N SER A 153 -81.48 -18.07 63.20
CA SER A 153 -82.01 -19.37 63.64
C SER A 153 -83.53 -19.30 63.92
N PRO A 154 -84.21 -20.45 63.80
CA PRO A 154 -84.59 -21.13 65.03
C PRO A 154 -83.80 -22.43 65.14
N GLY A 155 -82.72 -22.40 65.94
CA GLY A 155 -81.85 -23.54 66.23
C GLY A 155 -80.62 -23.68 65.32
N ASP A 156 -79.57 -22.91 65.62
CA ASP A 156 -78.14 -23.26 65.64
C ASP A 156 -77.46 -24.24 64.64
N VAL A 157 -77.90 -24.35 63.38
CA VAL A 157 -77.23 -25.22 62.38
C VAL A 157 -75.74 -24.91 62.15
N PHE A 158 -75.31 -23.65 62.23
CA PHE A 158 -73.91 -23.27 61.98
C PHE A 158 -73.00 -23.36 63.22
N HIS A 159 -73.56 -23.21 64.42
CA HIS A 159 -72.85 -23.52 65.68
C HIS A 159 -72.73 -25.05 65.85
N ASN A 160 -73.67 -25.82 65.31
CA ASN A 160 -73.62 -27.27 65.19
C ASN A 160 -72.69 -27.76 64.04
N LEU A 161 -72.47 -26.95 63.01
CA LEU A 161 -71.50 -27.24 61.94
C LEU A 161 -70.03 -27.13 62.42
N ILE A 162 -69.78 -26.31 63.46
CA ILE A 162 -68.47 -26.26 64.16
C ILE A 162 -68.30 -27.47 65.10
N LYS A 163 -69.41 -28.06 65.57
CA LYS A 163 -69.43 -29.30 66.37
C LYS A 163 -69.31 -30.59 65.58
N LEU A 164 -69.42 -30.55 64.24
CA LEU A 164 -69.01 -31.66 63.35
C LEU A 164 -67.57 -32.12 63.63
N PHE A 165 -66.73 -31.26 64.22
CA PHE A 165 -65.38 -31.58 64.68
C PHE A 165 -65.22 -31.71 66.20
N THR A 166 -66.25 -31.41 67.02
CA THR A 166 -66.08 -31.22 68.47
C THR A 166 -67.20 -31.68 69.44
N ASP A 167 -68.36 -32.25 69.07
CA ASP A 167 -69.18 -33.19 69.92
C ASP A 167 -70.61 -33.51 69.38
N ASP A 168 -71.18 -34.62 69.89
CA ASP A 168 -72.42 -35.35 69.54
C ASP A 168 -73.74 -34.54 69.46
N GLN A 169 -74.41 -34.50 68.28
CA GLN A 169 -75.88 -34.71 68.07
C GLN A 169 -76.21 -34.91 66.56
N THR A 170 -77.12 -35.85 66.26
CA THR A 170 -77.33 -36.51 64.94
C THR A 170 -78.38 -35.90 63.99
N ASP A 171 -79.33 -35.10 64.46
CA ASP A 171 -80.57 -34.84 63.69
C ASP A 171 -80.44 -33.74 62.60
N GLU A 172 -79.56 -32.75 62.78
CA GLU A 172 -79.33 -31.70 61.77
C GLU A 172 -78.35 -32.16 60.66
N MET A 173 -77.44 -33.07 61.00
CA MET A 173 -76.56 -33.77 60.07
C MET A 173 -77.37 -34.57 59.05
N VAL A 174 -78.41 -35.28 59.52
CA VAL A 174 -79.37 -36.02 58.69
C VAL A 174 -80.08 -35.07 57.72
N ASN A 175 -80.40 -33.85 58.14
CA ASN A 175 -81.08 -32.87 57.28
C ASN A 175 -80.20 -32.33 56.16
N LEU A 176 -78.94 -31.95 56.40
CA LEU A 176 -78.04 -31.49 55.32
C LEU A 176 -77.66 -32.65 54.38
N PHE A 177 -77.40 -33.84 54.93
CA PHE A 177 -77.18 -35.07 54.16
C PHE A 177 -78.41 -35.43 53.30
N ALA A 178 -79.62 -35.39 53.88
CA ALA A 178 -80.87 -35.63 53.15
C ALA A 178 -81.14 -34.56 52.09
N THR A 179 -80.85 -33.29 52.40
CA THR A 179 -80.98 -32.15 51.47
C THR A 179 -80.04 -32.30 50.27
N CYS A 180 -78.85 -32.86 50.46
CA CYS A 180 -77.96 -33.19 49.37
C CYS A 180 -78.41 -34.40 48.55
N GLY A 181 -79.46 -35.12 48.94
CA GLY A 181 -79.98 -36.31 48.26
C GLY A 181 -79.61 -37.63 48.94
N GLY A 182 -79.15 -37.56 50.20
CA GLY A 182 -78.84 -38.72 51.04
C GLY A 182 -77.68 -39.56 50.50
N GLN A 183 -77.75 -40.87 50.72
CA GLN A 183 -76.69 -41.83 50.40
C GLN A 183 -76.17 -41.68 48.95
N LYS A 184 -77.07 -41.57 47.97
CA LYS A 184 -76.73 -41.45 46.53
C LYS A 184 -75.87 -40.22 46.19
N ASN A 185 -75.94 -39.17 47.01
CA ASN A 185 -75.26 -37.90 46.80
C ASN A 185 -74.34 -37.49 47.97
N SER A 186 -73.94 -38.46 48.80
CA SER A 186 -72.96 -38.30 49.89
C SER A 186 -71.67 -37.57 49.45
N HIS A 187 -71.20 -37.79 48.22
CA HIS A 187 -70.05 -37.08 47.66
C HIS A 187 -70.23 -35.55 47.61
N LYS A 188 -71.42 -35.06 47.25
CA LYS A 188 -71.74 -33.61 47.24
C LYS A 188 -71.75 -33.01 48.65
N PHE A 189 -72.22 -33.80 49.61
CA PHE A 189 -72.20 -33.41 51.02
C PHE A 189 -70.76 -33.23 51.52
N VAL A 190 -69.87 -34.18 51.23
CA VAL A 190 -68.44 -34.09 51.59
C VAL A 190 -67.73 -32.97 50.83
N GLU A 191 -68.01 -32.78 49.54
CA GLU A 191 -67.47 -31.67 48.73
C GLU A 191 -67.81 -30.31 49.34
N ASN A 192 -69.08 -30.07 49.66
CA ASN A 192 -69.53 -28.82 50.25
C ASN A 192 -68.89 -28.56 51.62
N LEU A 193 -68.71 -29.59 52.45
CA LEU A 193 -68.03 -29.47 53.74
C LEU A 193 -66.57 -29.04 53.56
N ILE A 194 -65.84 -29.66 52.64
CA ILE A 194 -64.44 -29.31 52.36
C ILE A 194 -64.33 -27.87 51.85
N LEU A 195 -65.25 -27.43 50.98
CA LEU A 195 -65.26 -26.06 50.46
C LEU A 195 -65.55 -25.01 51.55
N LEU A 196 -66.52 -25.26 52.42
CA LEU A 196 -66.83 -24.36 53.53
C LEU A 196 -65.64 -24.24 54.49
N GLU A 197 -65.01 -25.35 54.85
CA GLU A 197 -63.85 -25.34 55.74
C GLU A 197 -62.61 -24.75 55.05
N SER A 198 -62.42 -24.96 53.74
CA SER A 198 -61.34 -24.32 52.97
C SER A 198 -61.49 -22.79 52.92
N LYS A 199 -62.73 -22.28 52.84
CA LYS A 199 -63.01 -20.84 52.93
C LYS A 199 -62.72 -20.30 54.34
N LYS A 200 -63.16 -21.00 55.38
CA LYS A 200 -62.89 -20.61 56.79
C LYS A 200 -61.40 -20.64 57.12
N ALA A 201 -60.68 -21.64 56.63
CA ALA A 201 -59.23 -21.77 56.78
C ALA A 201 -58.43 -20.85 55.83
N CYS A 202 -59.12 -20.00 55.07
CA CYS A 202 -58.50 -19.06 54.14
C CYS A 202 -57.60 -19.70 53.07
N LEU A 203 -57.92 -20.94 52.69
CA LEU A 203 -57.32 -21.59 51.53
C LEU A 203 -57.93 -21.08 50.22
N MET A 204 -59.13 -20.51 50.24
CA MET A 204 -59.77 -19.88 49.08
C MET A 204 -60.69 -18.72 49.47
N PRO A 205 -60.96 -17.74 48.58
CA PRO A 205 -60.45 -17.61 47.20
C PRO A 205 -59.07 -16.94 47.11
N SER A 206 -58.27 -17.38 46.14
CA SER A 206 -57.04 -16.72 45.70
C SER A 206 -57.33 -15.49 44.84
N PRO A 207 -56.77 -14.30 45.14
CA PRO A 207 -56.12 -13.86 46.38
C PRO A 207 -57.16 -13.35 47.42
N PRO A 208 -56.90 -13.45 48.75
CA PRO A 208 -55.62 -13.78 49.40
C PRO A 208 -55.39 -15.27 49.73
N GLY A 209 -56.37 -16.15 49.48
CA GLY A 209 -56.22 -17.59 49.68
C GLY A 209 -55.22 -18.25 48.72
N LEU A 210 -54.80 -19.48 49.02
CA LEU A 210 -53.80 -20.19 48.22
C LEU A 210 -54.38 -20.83 46.94
N MET A 211 -55.71 -21.00 46.88
CA MET A 211 -56.42 -21.66 45.78
C MET A 211 -57.63 -20.83 45.32
N SER A 212 -57.91 -20.83 44.02
CA SER A 212 -59.18 -20.35 43.48
C SER A 212 -60.33 -21.27 43.91
N PHE A 213 -61.56 -20.76 43.83
CA PHE A 213 -62.74 -21.56 44.12
C PHE A 213 -62.79 -22.85 43.28
N GLU A 214 -62.48 -22.76 41.99
CA GLU A 214 -62.45 -23.91 41.08
C GLU A 214 -61.35 -24.92 41.41
N GLU A 215 -60.18 -24.45 41.84
CA GLU A 215 -59.10 -25.33 42.31
C GLU A 215 -59.51 -26.09 43.58
N ALA A 216 -60.10 -25.38 44.55
CA ALA A 216 -60.57 -25.97 45.79
C ALA A 216 -61.72 -26.94 45.55
N LYS A 217 -62.63 -26.61 44.62
CA LYS A 217 -63.74 -27.47 44.18
C LYS A 217 -63.24 -28.74 43.53
N LYS A 218 -62.24 -28.68 42.66
CA LYS A 218 -61.61 -29.89 42.09
C LYS A 218 -61.07 -30.82 43.17
N VAL A 219 -60.39 -30.28 44.18
CA VAL A 219 -59.88 -31.06 45.32
C VAL A 219 -61.02 -31.62 46.17
N ALA A 220 -62.01 -30.80 46.49
CA ALA A 220 -63.17 -31.17 47.29
C ALA A 220 -64.02 -32.25 46.60
N SER A 221 -64.26 -32.15 45.28
CA SER A 221 -64.92 -33.18 44.48
C SER A 221 -64.08 -34.46 44.41
N TYR A 222 -62.76 -34.36 44.26
CA TYR A 222 -61.86 -35.53 44.23
C TYR A 222 -61.94 -36.31 45.55
N VAL A 223 -61.86 -35.62 46.69
CA VAL A 223 -61.99 -36.24 48.01
C VAL A 223 -63.41 -36.75 48.22
N GLY A 224 -64.43 -35.93 47.94
CA GLY A 224 -65.84 -36.30 48.10
C GLY A 224 -66.25 -37.54 47.32
N ASN A 225 -65.71 -37.74 46.12
CA ASN A 225 -65.96 -38.93 45.31
C ASN A 225 -65.49 -40.24 45.96
N LYS A 226 -64.49 -40.21 46.85
CA LYS A 226 -64.05 -41.40 47.61
C LYS A 226 -65.12 -41.89 48.60
N TYR A 227 -66.07 -41.03 48.95
CA TYR A 227 -67.10 -41.28 49.96
C TYR A 227 -68.52 -41.30 49.36
N LYS A 228 -68.63 -41.67 48.07
CA LYS A 228 -69.91 -41.79 47.36
C LYS A 228 -70.71 -43.01 47.84
N ASP A 229 -72.03 -42.91 47.75
CA ASP A 229 -72.99 -43.97 48.11
C ASP A 229 -72.88 -44.44 49.59
N MET A 230 -72.32 -43.60 50.48
CA MET A 230 -72.19 -43.89 51.91
C MET A 230 -73.34 -43.30 52.72
N GLY A 231 -73.81 -44.03 53.74
CA GLY A 231 -74.77 -43.54 54.71
C GLY A 231 -74.14 -42.53 55.66
N ILE A 232 -74.96 -41.71 56.33
CA ILE A 232 -74.45 -40.67 57.24
C ILE A 232 -73.66 -41.25 58.44
N THR A 233 -74.06 -42.43 58.92
CA THR A 233 -73.36 -43.15 59.99
C THR A 233 -71.98 -43.63 59.53
N ASP A 234 -71.87 -44.10 58.29
CA ASP A 234 -70.60 -44.54 57.69
C ASP A 234 -69.66 -43.35 57.47
N LEU A 235 -70.20 -42.23 57.00
CA LEU A 235 -69.46 -40.96 56.88
C LEU A 235 -68.96 -40.47 58.24
N ASN A 236 -69.80 -40.54 59.28
CA ASN A 236 -69.40 -40.15 60.63
C ASN A 236 -68.31 -41.07 61.21
N GLY A 237 -68.41 -42.38 60.98
CA GLY A 237 -67.37 -43.36 61.33
C GLY A 237 -66.05 -43.14 60.59
N LYS A 238 -66.09 -42.44 59.46
CA LYS A 238 -64.92 -42.09 58.62
C LYS A 238 -64.50 -40.63 58.72
N LYS A 239 -65.02 -39.86 59.68
CA LYS A 239 -64.70 -38.43 59.83
C LYS A 239 -63.18 -38.14 59.87
N ASP A 240 -62.43 -38.92 60.64
CA ASP A 240 -60.96 -38.76 60.72
C ASP A 240 -60.27 -39.07 59.36
N GLU A 241 -60.78 -40.07 58.63
CA GLU A 241 -60.28 -40.46 57.29
C GLU A 241 -60.56 -39.35 56.27
N ILE A 242 -61.79 -38.81 56.26
CA ILE A 242 -62.22 -37.68 55.42
C ILE A 242 -61.36 -36.45 55.71
N THR A 243 -61.11 -36.15 56.99
CA THR A 243 -60.29 -35.03 57.43
C THR A 243 -58.84 -35.18 56.96
N HIS A 244 -58.27 -36.37 57.14
CA HIS A 244 -56.92 -36.69 56.70
C HIS A 244 -56.77 -36.55 55.18
N ASP A 245 -57.69 -37.14 54.41
CA ASP A 245 -57.71 -37.06 52.95
C ASP A 245 -57.86 -35.62 52.45
N ALA A 246 -58.74 -34.83 53.07
CA ALA A 246 -58.97 -33.44 52.70
C ALA A 246 -57.74 -32.58 52.97
N ILE A 247 -57.14 -32.70 54.16
CA ILE A 247 -55.93 -31.97 54.53
C ILE A 247 -54.78 -32.34 53.58
N LEU A 248 -54.55 -33.63 53.33
CA LEU A 248 -53.45 -34.09 52.47
C LEU A 248 -53.63 -33.56 51.04
N ALA A 249 -54.83 -33.69 50.46
CA ALA A 249 -55.10 -33.27 49.09
C ALA A 249 -55.05 -31.75 48.90
N LEU A 250 -55.56 -30.97 49.88
CA LEU A 250 -55.45 -29.51 49.86
C LEU A 250 -54.00 -29.06 50.02
N THR A 251 -53.27 -29.65 50.96
CA THR A 251 -51.86 -29.33 51.20
C THR A 251 -50.99 -29.68 50.00
N GLU A 252 -51.20 -30.83 49.39
CA GLU A 252 -50.50 -31.25 48.16
C GLU A 252 -50.76 -30.25 47.02
N SER A 253 -52.02 -29.86 46.79
CA SER A 253 -52.39 -28.91 45.75
C SER A 253 -51.73 -27.54 45.94
N VAL A 254 -51.75 -27.02 47.17
CA VAL A 254 -51.09 -25.77 47.56
C VAL A 254 -49.58 -25.86 47.36
N THR A 255 -48.94 -26.94 47.81
CA THR A 255 -47.49 -27.12 47.71
C THR A 255 -47.05 -27.20 46.24
N LYS A 256 -47.82 -27.86 45.37
CA LYS A 256 -47.56 -27.89 43.91
C LYS A 256 -47.57 -26.50 43.30
N LYS A 257 -48.52 -25.65 43.70
CA LYS A 257 -48.64 -24.27 43.21
C LYS A 257 -47.48 -23.39 43.69
N GLU A 258 -47.12 -23.48 44.97
CA GLU A 258 -45.96 -22.76 45.52
C GLU A 258 -44.64 -23.19 44.87
N ILE A 259 -44.46 -24.50 44.62
CA ILE A 259 -43.31 -24.99 43.84
C ILE A 259 -43.36 -24.49 42.40
N GLY A 260 -44.53 -24.47 41.77
CA GLY A 260 -44.71 -23.89 40.43
C GLY A 260 -44.32 -22.42 40.38
N ASN A 261 -44.64 -21.63 41.41
CA ASN A 261 -44.25 -20.22 41.53
C ASN A 261 -42.73 -20.04 41.75
N LEU A 262 -42.09 -20.98 42.45
CA LEU A 262 -40.65 -20.95 42.75
C LEU A 262 -39.79 -21.46 41.58
N VAL A 263 -40.30 -22.42 40.79
CA VAL A 263 -39.63 -23.06 39.64
C VAL A 263 -39.95 -22.36 38.32
N GLY A 264 -41.11 -21.73 38.20
CA GLY A 264 -41.59 -21.18 36.94
C GLY A 264 -41.85 -22.26 35.87
N PRO A 265 -41.86 -21.93 34.56
CA PRO A 265 -42.22 -22.83 33.47
C PRO A 265 -41.17 -23.93 33.16
N LEU A 266 -40.21 -24.20 34.06
CA LEU A 266 -38.99 -24.96 33.80
C LEU A 266 -39.14 -26.50 33.85
N GLY A 267 -40.35 -27.01 33.60
CA GLY A 267 -40.57 -28.40 33.20
C GLY A 267 -40.36 -29.48 34.28
N VAL A 268 -40.40 -29.13 35.56
CA VAL A 268 -40.40 -30.11 36.66
C VAL A 268 -41.82 -30.66 36.82
N ASP A 269 -41.99 -31.98 36.88
CA ASP A 269 -43.28 -32.58 37.26
C ASP A 269 -43.55 -32.23 38.75
N PRO A 270 -44.57 -31.40 39.04
CA PRO A 270 -44.86 -31.00 40.42
C PRO A 270 -45.23 -32.20 41.31
N ASN A 271 -45.70 -33.31 40.73
CA ASN A 271 -46.08 -34.51 41.49
C ASN A 271 -44.85 -35.25 42.02
N ASP A 272 -43.85 -35.49 41.17
CA ASP A 272 -42.62 -36.18 41.58
C ASP A 272 -41.83 -35.32 42.57
N PHE A 273 -41.78 -34.01 42.33
CA PHE A 273 -41.04 -33.08 43.18
C PHE A 273 -41.63 -32.96 44.59
N VAL A 274 -42.96 -32.85 44.74
CA VAL A 274 -43.62 -32.77 46.06
C VAL A 274 -43.41 -34.04 46.88
N ASN A 275 -43.49 -35.21 46.25
CA ASN A 275 -43.29 -36.50 46.93
C ASN A 275 -41.87 -36.70 47.44
N GLU A 276 -40.89 -35.97 46.92
CA GLU A 276 -39.52 -36.01 47.37
C GLU A 276 -39.24 -35.14 48.60
N LEU A 277 -40.09 -34.17 48.94
CA LEU A 277 -39.92 -33.29 50.11
C LEU A 277 -40.04 -34.09 51.41
N ASP A 278 -39.09 -33.95 52.32
CA ASP A 278 -39.04 -34.74 53.55
C ASP A 278 -40.15 -34.30 54.52
N SER A 279 -40.44 -33.00 54.57
CA SER A 279 -41.61 -32.43 55.24
C SER A 279 -42.94 -32.99 54.74
N PHE A 280 -43.08 -33.24 53.43
CA PHE A 280 -44.30 -33.83 52.85
C PHE A 280 -44.43 -35.33 53.13
N LYS A 281 -43.32 -36.08 53.09
CA LYS A 281 -43.28 -37.48 53.53
C LYS A 281 -43.68 -37.61 55.00
N ASP A 282 -43.15 -36.73 55.86
CA ASP A 282 -43.51 -36.70 57.28
C ASP A 282 -45.00 -36.39 57.46
N LEU A 283 -45.53 -35.37 56.76
CA LEU A 283 -46.96 -35.04 56.79
C LEU A 283 -47.85 -36.22 56.39
N LYS A 284 -47.49 -36.94 55.31
CA LYS A 284 -48.23 -38.12 54.83
C LYS A 284 -48.23 -39.29 55.83
N SER A 285 -47.18 -39.40 56.65
CA SER A 285 -47.06 -40.45 57.66
C SER A 285 -47.80 -40.15 58.97
N ARG A 286 -48.22 -38.89 59.19
CA ARG A 286 -48.92 -38.46 60.40
C ARG A 286 -50.42 -38.73 60.31
N LYS A 287 -51.03 -39.09 61.45
CA LYS A 287 -52.49 -39.12 61.58
C LYS A 287 -53.00 -37.67 61.71
N LEU A 288 -53.54 -37.13 60.62
CA LEU A 288 -53.98 -35.73 60.53
C LEU A 288 -55.41 -35.57 61.04
N SER A 289 -55.61 -34.57 61.91
CA SER A 289 -56.87 -34.15 62.49
C SER A 289 -56.95 -32.62 62.55
N SER A 290 -58.09 -32.06 62.96
CA SER A 290 -58.26 -30.62 63.17
C SER A 290 -57.23 -30.00 64.13
N SER A 291 -56.70 -30.79 65.07
CA SER A 291 -55.64 -30.34 66.00
C SER A 291 -54.27 -30.12 65.35
N ASN A 292 -54.08 -30.55 64.09
CA ASN A 292 -52.81 -30.47 63.36
C ASN A 292 -52.67 -29.23 62.47
N ILE A 293 -53.65 -28.31 62.46
CA ILE A 293 -53.61 -27.09 61.63
C ILE A 293 -52.38 -26.23 61.93
N ASP A 294 -52.03 -26.04 63.21
CA ASP A 294 -50.84 -25.28 63.61
C ASP A 294 -49.55 -25.91 63.10
N TYR A 295 -49.48 -27.25 63.05
CA TYR A 295 -48.34 -27.96 62.49
C TYR A 295 -48.24 -27.75 60.97
N ILE A 296 -49.37 -27.81 60.26
CA ILE A 296 -49.41 -27.64 58.81
C ILE A 296 -48.99 -26.22 58.42
N THR A 297 -49.53 -25.22 59.12
CA THR A 297 -49.34 -23.80 58.82
C THR A 297 -47.98 -23.27 59.28
N GLU A 298 -47.50 -23.66 60.46
CA GLU A 298 -46.28 -23.10 61.05
C GLU A 298 -45.05 -24.01 60.86
N VAL A 299 -45.21 -25.32 60.66
CA VAL A 299 -44.07 -26.25 60.46
C VAL A 299 -43.94 -26.65 59.00
N PHE A 300 -44.93 -27.38 58.47
CA PHE A 300 -44.87 -27.95 57.13
C PHE A 300 -44.70 -26.88 56.04
N ALA A 301 -45.55 -25.85 56.00
CA ALA A 301 -45.54 -24.86 54.92
C ALA A 301 -44.18 -24.15 54.76
N ILE A 302 -43.51 -23.88 55.89
CA ILE A 302 -42.20 -23.23 55.91
C ILE A 302 -41.10 -24.22 55.53
N ASP A 303 -41.09 -25.41 56.15
CA ASP A 303 -40.07 -26.43 55.88
C ASP A 303 -40.09 -26.87 54.40
N ALA A 304 -41.28 -27.12 53.86
CA ALA A 304 -41.47 -27.48 52.46
C ALA A 304 -40.93 -26.41 51.51
N THR A 305 -41.02 -25.13 51.86
CA THR A 305 -40.49 -24.02 51.04
C THR A 305 -38.96 -24.00 51.03
N PHE A 306 -38.32 -24.23 52.19
CA PHE A 306 -36.86 -24.33 52.29
C PHE A 306 -36.31 -25.57 51.57
N GLU A 307 -36.93 -26.73 51.79
CA GLU A 307 -36.59 -28.00 51.13
C GLU A 307 -36.78 -27.89 49.61
N ALA A 308 -37.88 -27.27 49.17
CA ALA A 308 -38.12 -27.01 47.76
C ALA A 308 -37.01 -26.13 47.16
N ALA A 309 -36.65 -25.03 47.81
CA ALA A 309 -35.58 -24.16 47.32
C ALA A 309 -34.22 -24.88 47.22
N GLU A 310 -33.84 -25.69 48.21
CA GLU A 310 -32.60 -26.49 48.18
C GLU A 310 -32.58 -27.49 47.02
N LYS A 311 -33.70 -28.18 46.77
CA LYS A 311 -33.83 -29.16 45.67
C LYS A 311 -33.96 -28.51 44.29
N VAL A 312 -34.51 -27.31 44.22
CA VAL A 312 -34.73 -26.56 42.98
C VAL A 312 -33.43 -25.96 42.43
N ILE A 313 -32.51 -25.49 43.28
CA ILE A 313 -31.25 -24.85 42.83
C ILE A 313 -30.47 -25.67 41.79
N PRO A 314 -30.20 -26.98 41.98
CA PRO A 314 -29.50 -27.75 40.96
C PRO A 314 -30.31 -27.92 39.67
N ILE A 315 -31.64 -27.92 39.73
CA ILE A 315 -32.52 -28.01 38.57
C ILE A 315 -32.49 -26.70 37.79
N LEU A 316 -32.70 -25.56 38.47
CA LEU A 316 -32.65 -24.24 37.85
C LEU A 316 -31.27 -23.92 37.30
N GLY A 317 -30.20 -24.29 38.02
CA GLY A 317 -28.83 -24.12 37.53
C GLY A 317 -28.60 -24.83 36.20
N ARG A 318 -29.15 -26.05 36.03
CA ARG A 318 -29.06 -26.77 34.74
C ARG A 318 -29.95 -26.13 33.69
N ALA A 319 -31.23 -25.93 33.97
CA ALA A 319 -32.19 -25.41 33.00
C ALA A 319 -31.83 -24.00 32.50
N THR A 320 -31.29 -23.15 33.38
CA THR A 320 -30.94 -21.77 33.04
C THR A 320 -29.65 -21.69 32.24
N PHE A 321 -28.64 -22.50 32.59
CA PHE A 321 -27.27 -22.27 32.12
C PHE A 321 -26.73 -23.32 31.16
N LYS A 322 -27.31 -24.52 31.07
CA LYS A 322 -26.80 -25.59 30.19
C LYS A 322 -26.75 -25.17 28.73
N ASP A 323 -27.82 -24.52 28.24
CA ASP A 323 -27.92 -24.05 26.86
C ASP A 323 -27.15 -22.74 26.62
N LYS A 324 -26.61 -22.14 27.68
CA LYS A 324 -25.74 -20.96 27.63
C LYS A 324 -24.25 -21.32 27.64
N LEU A 325 -23.93 -22.59 27.88
CA LEU A 325 -22.58 -23.10 27.70
C LEU A 325 -22.25 -23.25 26.21
N PRO A 326 -20.96 -23.20 25.83
CA PRO A 326 -20.55 -23.21 24.43
C PRO A 326 -21.18 -24.36 23.63
N VAL A 327 -21.69 -24.03 22.44
CA VAL A 327 -22.37 -24.99 21.55
C VAL A 327 -21.41 -26.08 21.05
N THR A 328 -20.12 -25.76 20.98
CA THR A 328 -19.03 -26.67 20.64
C THR A 328 -18.78 -27.76 21.69
N TRP A 329 -19.27 -27.59 22.93
CA TRP A 329 -19.07 -28.58 23.99
C TRP A 329 -20.07 -29.72 23.84
N SER A 330 -19.57 -30.96 23.99
CA SER A 330 -20.44 -32.13 24.12
C SER A 330 -21.30 -32.02 25.39
N ASP A 331 -22.47 -32.65 25.38
CA ASP A 331 -23.35 -32.68 26.55
C ASP A 331 -22.65 -33.23 27.80
N ALA A 332 -21.78 -34.22 27.65
CA ALA A 332 -20.97 -34.74 28.75
C ALA A 332 -20.03 -33.68 29.36
N LYS A 333 -19.41 -32.83 28.52
CA LYS A 333 -18.53 -31.73 28.99
C LYS A 333 -19.36 -30.64 29.68
N LYS A 334 -20.54 -30.31 29.13
CA LYS A 334 -21.48 -29.37 29.76
C LYS A 334 -21.90 -29.85 31.14
N GLU A 335 -22.32 -31.11 31.27
CA GLU A 335 -22.71 -31.71 32.56
C GLU A 335 -21.54 -31.75 33.56
N ALA A 336 -20.34 -32.12 33.12
CA ALA A 336 -19.17 -32.11 33.98
C ALA A 336 -18.86 -30.71 34.53
N PHE A 337 -18.98 -29.67 33.68
CA PHE A 337 -18.80 -28.29 34.10
C PHE A 337 -19.86 -27.84 35.12
N LEU A 338 -21.14 -28.13 34.84
CA LEU A 338 -22.24 -27.78 35.75
C LEU A 338 -22.01 -28.41 37.13
N ASN A 339 -21.71 -29.71 37.19
CA ASN A 339 -21.56 -30.45 38.44
C ASN A 339 -20.29 -30.05 39.23
N THR A 340 -19.20 -29.65 38.57
CA THR A 340 -17.92 -29.38 39.25
C THR A 340 -17.61 -27.91 39.50
N LYS A 341 -18.18 -26.99 38.70
CA LYS A 341 -17.85 -25.55 38.75
C LYS A 341 -19.04 -24.67 39.12
N LEU A 342 -20.24 -25.00 38.67
CA LEU A 342 -21.42 -24.12 38.84
C LEU A 342 -22.28 -24.50 40.04
N LEU A 343 -22.82 -25.72 40.07
CA LEU A 343 -23.76 -26.17 41.11
C LEU A 343 -23.19 -26.09 42.54
N PRO A 344 -21.91 -26.45 42.81
CA PRO A 344 -21.34 -26.29 44.14
C PRO A 344 -21.30 -24.83 44.60
N GLY A 345 -21.04 -23.89 43.68
CA GLY A 345 -21.02 -22.46 43.94
C GLY A 345 -22.42 -21.92 44.26
N LEU A 346 -23.42 -22.33 43.47
CA LEU A 346 -24.83 -21.98 43.71
C LEU A 346 -25.30 -22.40 45.11
N ASN A 347 -25.09 -23.67 45.46
CA ASN A 347 -25.47 -24.20 46.78
C ASN A 347 -24.77 -23.45 47.91
N LYS A 348 -23.47 -23.15 47.76
CA LYS A 348 -22.71 -22.41 48.76
C LYS A 348 -23.24 -20.99 48.95
N THR A 349 -23.54 -20.27 47.87
CA THR A 349 -24.06 -18.90 47.95
C THR A 349 -25.46 -18.87 48.55
N TYR A 350 -26.34 -19.79 48.14
CA TYR A 350 -27.69 -19.90 48.70
C TYR A 350 -27.64 -20.21 50.20
N ASN A 351 -26.91 -21.25 50.61
CA ASN A 351 -26.79 -21.62 52.02
C ASN A 351 -26.26 -20.45 52.85
N LYS A 352 -25.24 -19.75 52.37
CA LYS A 352 -24.71 -18.55 53.03
C LYS A 352 -25.76 -17.44 53.15
N CYS A 353 -26.61 -17.26 52.14
CA CYS A 353 -27.67 -16.25 52.13
C CYS A 353 -28.75 -16.58 53.17
N ILE A 354 -29.22 -17.83 53.20
CA ILE A 354 -30.40 -18.22 53.97
C ILE A 354 -30.09 -18.69 55.41
N THR A 355 -28.83 -18.95 55.76
CA THR A 355 -28.43 -19.51 57.08
C THR A 355 -29.01 -18.72 58.26
N ALA A 356 -28.98 -17.38 58.21
CA ALA A 356 -29.49 -16.56 59.31
C ALA A 356 -31.00 -16.73 59.52
N ASP A 357 -31.76 -16.79 58.42
CA ASP A 357 -33.21 -16.94 58.43
C ASP A 357 -33.61 -18.38 58.79
N ALA A 358 -32.89 -19.39 58.28
CA ALA A 358 -33.05 -20.79 58.64
C ALA A 358 -32.83 -21.01 60.15
N ASN A 359 -31.82 -20.39 60.74
CA ASN A 359 -31.55 -20.46 62.18
C ASN A 359 -32.64 -19.75 62.99
N ARG A 360 -33.10 -18.56 62.57
CA ARG A 360 -34.20 -17.84 63.21
C ARG A 360 -35.47 -18.69 63.30
N LEU A 361 -35.78 -19.44 62.26
CA LEU A 361 -36.95 -20.31 62.17
C LEU A 361 -36.76 -21.71 62.77
N GLY A 362 -35.57 -22.02 63.30
CA GLY A 362 -35.21 -23.35 63.78
C GLY A 362 -35.24 -24.42 62.67
N PHE A 363 -35.11 -24.05 61.39
CA PHE A 363 -35.16 -25.01 60.28
C PHE A 363 -34.02 -26.03 60.36
N ALA A 364 -32.81 -25.58 60.68
CA ALA A 364 -31.62 -26.42 60.73
C ALA A 364 -31.45 -27.24 62.03
N GLN A 365 -32.27 -26.99 63.07
CA GLN A 365 -32.10 -27.57 64.41
C GLN A 365 -33.44 -27.73 65.15
N GLY A 366 -33.65 -28.90 65.78
CA GLY A 366 -34.75 -29.18 66.70
C GLY A 366 -35.87 -30.06 66.13
N THR A 367 -36.72 -30.61 67.01
CA THR A 367 -37.87 -31.44 66.59
C THR A 367 -38.99 -30.58 65.98
N ALA A 368 -39.96 -31.21 65.32
CA ALA A 368 -41.15 -30.54 64.82
C ALA A 368 -41.89 -29.72 65.90
N GLU A 369 -41.96 -30.25 67.12
CA GLU A 369 -42.61 -29.58 68.26
C GLU A 369 -41.81 -28.35 68.74
N GLU A 370 -40.49 -28.44 68.74
CA GLU A 370 -39.61 -27.33 69.10
C GLU A 370 -39.71 -26.19 68.08
N ARG A 371 -39.71 -26.53 66.79
CA ARG A 371 -39.90 -25.58 65.68
C ARG A 371 -41.26 -24.89 65.76
N LEU A 372 -42.33 -25.65 66.03
CA LEU A 372 -43.67 -25.10 66.23
C LEU A 372 -43.71 -24.07 67.37
N LYS A 373 -43.05 -24.37 68.50
CA LYS A 373 -43.00 -23.45 69.65
C LYS A 373 -42.26 -22.15 69.33
N VAL A 374 -41.12 -22.24 68.64
CA VAL A 374 -40.34 -21.06 68.21
C VAL A 374 -41.14 -20.19 67.24
N ARG A 375 -41.77 -20.81 66.24
CA ARG A 375 -42.50 -20.09 65.17
C ARG A 375 -43.80 -19.45 65.66
N LYS A 376 -44.52 -20.10 66.58
CA LYS A 376 -45.66 -19.48 67.29
C LYS A 376 -45.25 -18.22 68.05
N LYS A 377 -44.08 -18.24 68.70
CA LYS A 377 -43.55 -17.05 69.37
C LYS A 377 -43.21 -15.94 68.36
N LEU A 378 -42.54 -16.26 67.26
CA LEU A 378 -42.24 -15.29 66.20
C LEU A 378 -43.50 -14.68 65.58
N LYS A 379 -44.57 -15.47 65.42
CA LYS A 379 -45.89 -14.99 64.97
C LYS A 379 -46.50 -13.99 65.95
N GLN A 380 -46.46 -14.29 67.25
CA GLN A 380 -46.91 -13.38 68.30
C GLN A 380 -46.10 -12.09 68.29
N ASP A 381 -44.78 -12.18 68.17
CA ASP A 381 -43.87 -11.03 68.11
C ASP A 381 -44.14 -10.16 66.86
N TYR A 382 -44.38 -10.79 65.69
CA TYR A 382 -44.75 -10.09 64.46
C TYR A 382 -46.10 -9.38 64.59
N CYS A 383 -47.12 -10.05 65.13
CA CYS A 383 -48.45 -9.47 65.31
C CYS A 383 -48.47 -8.36 66.36
N ALA A 384 -47.60 -8.43 67.37
CA ALA A 384 -47.40 -7.32 68.31
C ALA A 384 -46.78 -6.09 67.62
N ALA A 385 -45.88 -6.31 66.66
CA ALA A 385 -45.24 -5.23 65.89
C ALA A 385 -46.12 -4.69 64.74
N ASN A 386 -47.02 -5.50 64.19
CA ASN A 386 -47.88 -5.16 63.06
C ASN A 386 -49.36 -5.48 63.35
N PRO A 387 -49.99 -4.81 64.34
CA PRO A 387 -51.34 -5.13 64.80
C PRO A 387 -52.38 -5.03 63.66
N ASP A 388 -52.27 -4.04 62.79
CA ASP A 388 -53.22 -3.83 61.67
C ASP A 388 -53.22 -4.98 60.64
N GLN A 389 -52.13 -5.77 60.57
CA GLN A 389 -52.01 -6.92 59.67
C GLN A 389 -52.56 -8.22 60.29
N CYS A 390 -52.69 -8.28 61.62
CA CYS A 390 -53.19 -9.44 62.36
C CYS A 390 -54.59 -9.20 62.99
N LEU A 391 -55.21 -8.04 62.74
CA LEU A 391 -56.54 -7.68 63.26
C LEU A 391 -57.66 -7.76 62.21
N LYS A 392 -57.33 -7.98 60.93
CA LYS A 392 -58.32 -8.09 59.85
C LYS A 392 -58.94 -9.49 59.84
N LYS A 393 -60.23 -9.60 60.18
CA LYS A 393 -61.01 -10.86 60.17
C LYS A 393 -61.29 -11.45 58.77
N SER A 394 -60.58 -11.00 57.74
CA SER A 394 -60.62 -11.55 56.38
C SER A 394 -59.37 -12.41 56.14
N CYS A 395 -59.36 -13.18 55.05
CA CYS A 395 -58.22 -13.99 54.65
C CYS A 395 -56.95 -13.19 54.28
N ASP A 396 -56.94 -11.88 54.52
CA ASP A 396 -55.86 -10.94 54.17
C ASP A 396 -54.74 -10.83 55.23
N GLU A 397 -54.78 -11.63 56.31
CA GLU A 397 -53.74 -11.61 57.34
C GLU A 397 -52.39 -12.07 56.76
N LYS A 398 -51.41 -11.16 56.69
CA LYS A 398 -50.04 -11.45 56.25
C LYS A 398 -49.09 -11.53 57.44
N VAL A 399 -48.81 -12.75 57.91
CA VAL A 399 -47.83 -12.99 58.97
C VAL A 399 -46.49 -13.42 58.37
N ASN A 400 -45.45 -12.64 58.62
CA ASN A 400 -44.08 -12.93 58.18
C ASN A 400 -43.21 -13.29 59.37
N LEU A 401 -42.60 -14.47 59.36
CA LEU A 401 -41.79 -14.98 60.48
C LEU A 401 -40.31 -14.63 60.32
N ILE A 402 -39.87 -14.38 59.08
CA ILE A 402 -38.50 -14.01 58.73
C ILE A 402 -38.31 -12.49 58.83
N SER A 403 -39.24 -11.71 58.27
CA SER A 403 -39.17 -10.26 58.18
C SER A 403 -40.29 -9.59 58.99
N ASN A 404 -39.98 -8.47 59.65
CA ASN A 404 -41.00 -7.63 60.30
C ASN A 404 -41.74 -6.73 59.29
N SER A 405 -41.36 -6.75 58.01
CA SER A 405 -42.01 -5.99 56.95
C SER A 405 -43.33 -6.66 56.54
N PRO A 406 -44.45 -5.93 56.47
CA PRO A 406 -45.72 -6.48 56.03
C PRO A 406 -45.82 -6.68 54.51
N PHE A 407 -44.83 -6.19 53.75
CA PHE A 407 -44.81 -6.21 52.29
C PHE A 407 -43.90 -7.28 51.68
N ILE A 408 -43.17 -8.05 52.49
CA ILE A 408 -42.22 -9.07 52.02
C ILE A 408 -42.58 -10.42 52.66
N SER A 409 -43.02 -11.38 51.85
CA SER A 409 -43.37 -12.73 52.31
C SER A 409 -42.13 -13.57 52.66
N ASN A 410 -42.30 -14.61 53.48
CA ASN A 410 -41.23 -15.58 53.73
C ASN A 410 -40.71 -16.23 52.41
N SER A 411 -41.61 -16.53 51.47
CA SER A 411 -41.26 -17.09 50.15
C SER A 411 -40.43 -16.12 49.30
N GLN A 412 -40.71 -14.81 49.36
CA GLN A 412 -39.94 -13.76 48.69
C GLN A 412 -38.52 -13.62 49.23
N VAL A 413 -38.31 -13.81 50.54
CA VAL A 413 -36.96 -13.81 51.12
C VAL A 413 -36.14 -14.98 50.58
N ILE A 414 -36.73 -16.19 50.58
CA ILE A 414 -36.08 -17.41 50.07
C ILE A 414 -35.79 -17.28 48.57
N GLN A 415 -36.75 -16.80 47.79
CA GLN A 415 -36.60 -16.56 46.36
C GLN A 415 -35.48 -15.55 46.05
N GLY A 416 -35.38 -14.46 46.81
CA GLY A 416 -34.29 -13.50 46.70
C GLY A 416 -32.91 -14.12 46.92
N CYS A 417 -32.78 -15.09 47.84
CA CYS A 417 -31.55 -15.84 48.04
C CYS A 417 -31.23 -16.80 46.88
N VAL A 418 -32.23 -17.43 46.26
CA VAL A 418 -32.05 -18.25 45.05
C VAL A 418 -31.56 -17.38 43.88
N MET A 419 -32.18 -16.22 43.65
CA MET A 419 -31.76 -15.28 42.60
C MET A 419 -30.35 -14.75 42.82
N LYS A 420 -29.99 -14.43 44.07
CA LYS A 420 -28.63 -14.03 44.43
C LYS A 420 -27.62 -15.12 44.11
N ALA A 421 -27.93 -16.37 44.46
CA ALA A 421 -27.08 -17.51 44.17
C ALA A 421 -26.83 -17.63 42.66
N MET A 422 -27.89 -17.54 41.84
CA MET A 422 -27.75 -17.53 40.39
C MET A 422 -26.84 -16.41 39.91
N LEU A 423 -27.10 -15.15 40.32
CA LEU A 423 -26.36 -13.98 39.87
C LEU A 423 -24.86 -14.06 40.17
N GLU A 424 -24.49 -14.33 41.42
CA GLU A 424 -23.08 -14.33 41.85
C GLU A 424 -22.25 -15.46 41.20
N ASN A 425 -22.91 -16.50 40.69
CA ASN A 425 -22.26 -17.65 40.08
C ASN A 425 -22.34 -17.65 38.54
N ILE A 426 -22.66 -16.53 37.89
CA ILE A 426 -22.60 -16.42 36.42
C ILE A 426 -21.15 -16.31 35.91
N ARG A 427 -20.21 -15.77 36.70
CA ARG A 427 -18.81 -15.52 36.29
C ARG A 427 -18.10 -16.74 35.65
N PRO A 428 -18.20 -17.97 36.19
CA PRO A 428 -17.61 -19.15 35.55
C PRO A 428 -18.15 -19.44 34.15
N ILE A 429 -19.40 -19.07 33.86
CA ILE A 429 -20.05 -19.27 32.56
C ILE A 429 -19.46 -18.29 31.53
N ILE A 430 -19.34 -17.01 31.90
CA ILE A 430 -18.69 -15.98 31.08
C ILE A 430 -17.25 -16.43 30.75
N LYS A 431 -16.52 -16.90 31.76
CA LYS A 431 -15.16 -17.42 31.59
C LYS A 431 -15.09 -18.64 30.67
N ALA A 432 -16.04 -19.57 30.80
CA ALA A 432 -16.13 -20.75 29.94
C ALA A 432 -16.41 -20.38 28.48
N ALA A 433 -17.28 -19.40 28.24
CA ALA A 433 -17.57 -18.89 26.90
C ALA A 433 -16.34 -18.23 26.26
N ILE A 434 -15.61 -17.39 27.00
CA ILE A 434 -14.37 -16.77 26.52
C ILE A 434 -13.29 -17.82 26.27
N ALA A 435 -13.14 -18.80 27.16
CA ALA A 435 -12.15 -19.87 27.02
C ALA A 435 -12.42 -20.76 25.79
N ASP A 436 -13.69 -21.00 25.46
CA ASP A 436 -14.06 -21.74 24.24
C ASP A 436 -13.79 -20.94 22.96
N GLN A 437 -14.08 -19.63 22.99
CA GLN A 437 -13.70 -18.76 21.89
C GLN A 437 -12.18 -18.67 21.75
N ARG A 438 -11.42 -18.61 22.86
CA ARG A 438 -9.96 -18.71 22.82
C ARG A 438 -9.51 -19.98 22.11
N ASP A 439 -10.04 -21.15 22.49
CA ASP A 439 -9.62 -22.41 21.89
C ASP A 439 -9.94 -22.45 20.38
N THR A 440 -11.03 -21.80 19.97
CA THR A 440 -11.44 -21.61 18.56
C THR A 440 -10.50 -20.66 17.79
N PHE A 441 -10.05 -19.58 18.44
CA PHE A 441 -9.20 -18.54 17.84
C PHE A 441 -7.69 -18.75 18.10
N LYS A 442 -7.30 -19.87 18.72
CA LYS A 442 -5.90 -20.18 19.09
C LYS A 442 -4.91 -20.13 17.92
N GLN A 443 -5.39 -20.37 16.70
CA GLN A 443 -4.61 -20.26 15.47
C GLN A 443 -4.36 -18.80 15.00
N PHE A 444 -5.13 -17.83 15.51
CA PHE A 444 -5.08 -16.42 15.14
C PHE A 444 -4.46 -15.52 16.23
N PHE A 445 -4.59 -15.87 17.51
CA PHE A 445 -3.91 -15.22 18.63
C PHE A 445 -3.90 -16.11 19.89
N ASP A 446 -2.88 -15.95 20.73
CA ASP A 446 -2.81 -16.61 22.03
C ASP A 446 -3.47 -15.71 23.08
N LEU A 447 -4.60 -16.18 23.61
CA LEU A 447 -5.36 -15.49 24.65
C LEU A 447 -4.87 -16.04 25.98
N ASP A 448 -3.89 -15.36 26.58
CA ASP A 448 -3.34 -15.81 27.85
C ASP A 448 -4.41 -15.81 28.95
N ASN A 449 -4.12 -16.53 30.04
CA ASN A 449 -5.07 -16.68 31.14
C ASN A 449 -5.35 -15.34 31.86
N GLN A 450 -4.41 -14.39 31.85
CA GLN A 450 -4.61 -13.09 32.48
C GLN A 450 -5.62 -12.25 31.71
N LEU A 451 -5.46 -12.18 30.39
CA LEU A 451 -6.36 -11.49 29.48
C LEU A 451 -7.76 -12.11 29.48
N THR A 452 -7.83 -13.45 29.59
CA THR A 452 -9.10 -14.17 29.77
C THR A 452 -9.84 -13.71 31.03
N GLU A 453 -9.13 -13.51 32.15
CA GLU A 453 -9.71 -13.00 33.39
C GLU A 453 -10.12 -11.53 33.28
N GLU A 454 -9.31 -10.69 32.62
CA GLU A 454 -9.63 -9.27 32.41
C GLU A 454 -10.92 -9.09 31.58
N ILE A 455 -11.08 -9.83 30.49
CA ILE A 455 -12.31 -9.80 29.66
C ILE A 455 -13.49 -10.37 30.44
N THR A 456 -13.26 -11.44 31.23
CA THR A 456 -14.31 -12.03 32.10
C THR A 456 -14.83 -11.00 33.09
N GLU A 457 -13.95 -10.25 33.75
CA GLU A 457 -14.34 -9.26 34.76
C GLU A 457 -15.05 -8.06 34.12
N LYS A 458 -14.62 -7.58 32.94
CA LYS A 458 -15.34 -6.54 32.18
C LYS A 458 -16.74 -6.99 31.76
N GLY A 459 -16.87 -8.21 31.25
CA GLY A 459 -18.16 -8.80 30.88
C GLY A 459 -19.08 -8.89 32.10
N TRP A 460 -18.55 -9.39 33.22
CA TRP A 460 -19.28 -9.44 34.49
C TRP A 460 -19.73 -8.05 34.97
N GLN A 461 -18.86 -7.04 34.94
CA GLN A 461 -19.20 -5.68 35.37
C GLN A 461 -20.31 -5.08 34.51
N THR A 462 -20.26 -5.29 33.19
CA THR A 462 -21.29 -4.87 32.24
C THR A 462 -22.63 -5.54 32.54
N LEU A 463 -22.62 -6.86 32.73
CA LEU A 463 -23.81 -7.64 33.11
C LEU A 463 -24.42 -7.11 34.40
N ASN A 464 -23.60 -6.98 35.45
CA ASN A 464 -24.06 -6.58 36.78
C ASN A 464 -24.59 -5.15 36.80
N SER A 465 -23.93 -4.21 36.09
CA SER A 465 -24.41 -2.83 35.96
C SER A 465 -25.76 -2.76 35.23
N CYS A 466 -25.94 -3.54 34.16
CA CYS A 466 -27.22 -3.62 33.46
C CYS A 466 -28.33 -4.19 34.36
N ILE A 467 -28.02 -5.22 35.16
CA ILE A 467 -28.99 -5.83 36.09
C ILE A 467 -29.35 -4.83 37.19
N ASP A 468 -28.38 -4.13 37.75
CA ASP A 468 -28.58 -3.08 38.76
C ASP A 468 -29.53 -1.98 38.23
N GLU A 469 -29.31 -1.51 37.00
CA GLU A 469 -30.16 -0.53 36.33
C GLU A 469 -31.58 -1.07 36.10
N LYS A 470 -31.72 -2.26 35.49
CA LYS A 470 -33.03 -2.82 35.15
C LYS A 470 -33.86 -3.21 36.37
N VAL A 471 -33.22 -3.69 37.45
CA VAL A 471 -33.90 -3.93 38.73
C VAL A 471 -34.30 -2.59 39.37
N GLY A 472 -33.46 -1.55 39.27
CA GLY A 472 -33.81 -0.17 39.65
C GLY A 472 -35.10 0.32 38.99
N LEU A 473 -35.15 0.20 37.67
CA LEU A 473 -36.31 0.56 36.86
C LEU A 473 -37.55 -0.26 37.23
N HIS A 474 -37.41 -1.58 37.40
CA HIS A 474 -38.52 -2.46 37.79
C HIS A 474 -39.12 -2.09 39.15
N LEU A 475 -38.29 -1.57 40.07
CA LEU A 475 -38.71 -1.14 41.40
C LEU A 475 -39.10 0.34 41.49
N GLY A 476 -39.14 1.05 40.36
CA GLY A 476 -39.48 2.49 40.31
C GLY A 476 -38.48 3.39 41.04
N LYS A 477 -37.20 3.00 41.10
CA LYS A 477 -36.14 3.81 41.73
C LYS A 477 -35.26 4.45 40.67
N GLU A 478 -35.18 5.79 40.69
CA GLU A 478 -34.44 6.57 39.69
C GLU A 478 -32.90 6.56 39.88
N GLU A 479 -32.37 6.16 41.06
CA GLU A 479 -30.90 6.10 41.27
C GLU A 479 -30.41 4.86 42.05
N GLY A 480 -29.32 4.27 41.53
CA GLY A 480 -28.24 3.62 42.32
C GLY A 480 -28.58 2.37 43.12
N ILE A 481 -29.31 1.40 42.57
CA ILE A 481 -29.41 0.07 43.20
C ILE A 481 -28.13 -0.73 42.95
N SER A 482 -27.66 -1.46 43.97
CA SER A 482 -26.66 -2.51 43.78
C SER A 482 -27.22 -3.81 44.34
N VAL A 483 -27.70 -4.70 43.48
CA VAL A 483 -28.32 -5.98 43.89
C VAL A 483 -27.30 -6.93 44.51
N SER A 484 -26.02 -6.82 44.14
CA SER A 484 -24.93 -7.61 44.74
C SER A 484 -24.63 -7.17 46.19
N ARG A 485 -24.81 -5.87 46.51
CA ARG A 485 -24.56 -5.32 47.86
C ARG A 485 -25.80 -5.32 48.74
N ARG A 486 -26.99 -5.14 48.15
CA ARG A 486 -28.29 -5.09 48.83
C ARG A 486 -29.24 -6.12 48.21
N PRO A 487 -29.07 -7.41 48.54
CA PRO A 487 -29.86 -8.50 47.95
C PRO A 487 -31.35 -8.44 48.30
N GLU A 488 -31.72 -7.64 49.31
CA GLU A 488 -33.12 -7.35 49.68
C GLU A 488 -33.94 -6.77 48.51
N HIS A 489 -33.28 -6.14 47.52
CA HIS A 489 -33.97 -5.68 46.32
C HIS A 489 -34.49 -6.83 45.44
N LEU A 490 -33.81 -7.98 45.44
CA LEU A 490 -34.25 -9.17 44.71
C LEU A 490 -35.49 -9.82 45.33
N GLN A 491 -35.75 -9.59 46.63
CA GLN A 491 -36.95 -10.11 47.32
C GLN A 491 -38.25 -9.50 46.78
N LYS A 492 -38.16 -8.38 46.04
CA LYS A 492 -39.31 -7.67 45.45
C LYS A 492 -39.44 -7.92 43.95
N VAL A 493 -38.62 -8.80 43.37
CA VAL A 493 -38.64 -9.14 41.94
C VAL A 493 -39.18 -10.55 41.78
N SER A 494 -40.06 -10.80 40.81
CA SER A 494 -40.56 -12.14 40.51
C SER A 494 -39.52 -12.99 39.74
N ALA A 495 -39.60 -14.32 39.81
CA ALA A 495 -38.72 -15.23 39.05
C ALA A 495 -38.72 -14.95 37.55
N GLU A 496 -39.89 -14.67 36.99
CA GLU A 496 -40.07 -14.38 35.56
C GLU A 496 -39.42 -13.04 35.17
N ALA A 497 -39.63 -11.99 35.96
CA ALA A 497 -39.03 -10.69 35.74
C ALA A 497 -37.49 -10.76 35.84
N PHE A 498 -36.97 -11.46 36.85
CA PHE A 498 -35.53 -11.66 37.02
C PHE A 498 -34.90 -12.40 35.83
N THR A 499 -35.54 -13.48 35.37
CA THR A 499 -35.05 -14.26 34.21
C THR A 499 -34.96 -13.41 32.95
N LYS A 500 -35.98 -12.56 32.70
CA LYS A 500 -35.99 -11.62 31.58
C LYS A 500 -34.88 -10.59 31.69
N ILE A 501 -34.71 -9.98 32.87
CA ILE A 501 -33.65 -8.98 33.13
C ILE A 501 -32.25 -9.57 32.87
N VAL A 502 -31.96 -10.75 33.43
CA VAL A 502 -30.66 -11.42 33.25
C VAL A 502 -30.41 -11.76 31.78
N THR A 503 -31.44 -12.24 31.06
CA THR A 503 -31.33 -12.58 29.63
C THR A 503 -31.06 -11.35 28.77
N ASP A 504 -31.73 -10.24 29.02
CA ASP A 504 -31.49 -9.01 28.27
C ASP A 504 -30.06 -8.49 28.54
N CYS A 505 -29.63 -8.52 29.81
CA CYS A 505 -28.31 -8.03 30.20
C CYS A 505 -27.17 -8.93 29.72
N SER A 506 -27.40 -10.23 29.53
CA SER A 506 -26.38 -11.13 28.96
C SER A 506 -25.99 -10.70 27.54
N THR A 507 -26.93 -10.18 26.76
CA THR A 507 -26.68 -9.67 25.40
C THR A 507 -25.74 -8.46 25.41
N ALA A 508 -25.87 -7.57 26.39
CA ALA A 508 -24.96 -6.42 26.55
C ALA A 508 -23.54 -6.87 26.92
N SER A 509 -23.42 -7.85 27.83
CA SER A 509 -22.14 -8.46 28.18
C SER A 509 -21.48 -9.17 27.00
N GLU A 510 -22.24 -9.93 26.21
CA GLU A 510 -21.74 -10.63 25.01
C GLU A 510 -21.18 -9.64 23.98
N SER A 511 -21.83 -8.48 23.79
CA SER A 511 -21.35 -7.43 22.88
C SER A 511 -19.99 -6.87 23.31
N VAL A 512 -19.81 -6.53 24.60
CA VAL A 512 -18.55 -5.97 25.11
C VAL A 512 -17.41 -7.00 25.02
N ILE A 513 -17.70 -8.26 25.35
CA ILE A 513 -16.74 -9.36 25.23
C ILE A 513 -16.32 -9.54 23.77
N ALA A 514 -17.27 -9.55 22.83
CA ALA A 514 -16.97 -9.71 21.41
C ALA A 514 -16.16 -8.54 20.84
N GLU A 515 -16.43 -7.30 21.25
CA GLU A 515 -15.65 -6.11 20.87
C GLU A 515 -14.19 -6.23 21.31
N ASP A 516 -13.95 -6.60 22.58
CA ASP A 516 -12.59 -6.81 23.11
C ASP A 516 -11.87 -7.94 22.34
N LEU A 517 -12.57 -9.03 22.00
CA LEU A 517 -12.00 -10.15 21.24
C LEU A 517 -11.66 -9.75 19.78
N TYR A 518 -12.50 -8.97 19.10
CA TYR A 518 -12.15 -8.39 17.79
C TYR A 518 -10.95 -7.44 17.91
N GLY A 519 -10.91 -6.60 18.93
CA GLY A 519 -9.79 -5.70 19.20
C GLY A 519 -8.47 -6.47 19.37
N LEU A 520 -8.48 -7.56 20.14
CA LEU A 520 -7.31 -8.42 20.31
C LEU A 520 -6.91 -9.16 19.05
N THR A 521 -7.88 -9.66 18.28
CA THR A 521 -7.64 -10.30 16.99
C THR A 521 -6.97 -9.33 16.02
N LEU A 522 -7.46 -8.09 15.92
CA LEU A 522 -6.87 -7.07 15.06
C LEU A 522 -5.47 -6.69 15.55
N ARG A 523 -5.29 -6.52 16.87
CA ARG A 523 -3.98 -6.25 17.48
C ARG A 523 -3.00 -7.39 17.27
N SER A 524 -3.41 -8.63 17.03
CA SER A 524 -2.51 -9.74 16.76
C SER A 524 -2.07 -9.83 15.29
N GLN A 525 -2.83 -9.25 14.35
CA GLN A 525 -2.59 -9.38 12.91
C GLN A 525 -1.23 -8.82 12.49
N PRO A 526 -0.32 -9.65 11.94
CA PRO A 526 1.02 -9.20 11.52
C PRO A 526 0.98 -8.10 10.47
N ALA A 527 0.07 -8.20 9.49
CA ALA A 527 -0.07 -7.22 8.41
C ALA A 527 -0.49 -5.83 8.94
N LEU A 528 -1.41 -5.78 9.91
CA LEU A 528 -1.83 -4.53 10.54
C LEU A 528 -0.73 -3.96 11.44
N LYS A 529 -0.01 -4.80 12.21
CA LYS A 529 1.18 -4.35 12.96
C LYS A 529 2.25 -3.78 12.04
N GLN A 530 2.52 -4.44 10.92
CA GLN A 530 3.57 -4.05 9.98
C GLN A 530 3.22 -2.74 9.26
N SER A 531 1.97 -2.58 8.81
CA SER A 531 1.53 -1.34 8.15
C SER A 531 1.64 -0.12 9.08
N LEU A 532 1.51 -0.32 10.40
CA LEU A 532 1.53 0.77 11.39
C LEU A 532 2.92 1.04 12.01
N LYS A 533 3.89 0.12 11.90
CA LYS A 533 5.26 0.24 12.46
C LYS A 533 6.07 1.45 11.94
N ASN A 534 5.70 2.01 10.79
CA ASN A 534 6.43 3.09 10.12
C ASN A 534 5.80 4.50 10.27
N SER A 535 4.78 4.64 11.11
CA SER A 535 4.13 5.94 11.36
C SER A 535 5.02 6.82 12.26
N LYS A 536 5.85 7.69 11.66
CA LYS A 536 6.74 8.63 12.36
C LYS A 536 6.04 9.67 13.25
N LYS A 537 4.71 9.69 13.33
CA LYS A 537 3.99 10.52 14.30
C LYS A 537 4.01 9.80 15.66
N LYS A 538 5.04 10.09 16.46
CA LYS A 538 4.96 9.96 17.92
C LYS A 538 3.87 10.91 18.42
N ILE A 539 2.63 10.46 18.40
CA ILE A 539 1.57 11.07 19.21
C ILE A 539 1.92 10.71 20.66
N LYS A 540 1.95 11.72 21.55
CA LYS A 540 2.36 11.54 22.95
C LYS A 540 1.48 10.47 23.61
N GLY A 541 2.05 9.30 23.90
CA GLY A 541 1.56 8.36 24.90
C GLY A 541 0.55 7.27 24.48
N GLY A 542 0.34 6.99 23.19
CA GLY A 542 -0.58 5.92 22.75
C GLY A 542 0.10 4.85 21.88
N ASP A 543 -0.32 3.59 22.03
CA ASP A 543 0.01 2.50 21.10
C ASP A 543 -0.63 2.79 19.72
N PRO A 544 0.16 3.03 18.66
CA PRO A 544 -0.37 3.33 17.31
C PRO A 544 -1.22 2.20 16.74
N VAL A 545 -0.92 0.95 17.12
CA VAL A 545 -1.73 -0.22 16.73
C VAL A 545 -3.05 -0.19 17.49
N GLY A 546 -3.01 0.07 18.80
CA GLY A 546 -4.19 0.29 19.63
C GLY A 546 -5.14 1.34 19.05
N GLN A 547 -4.64 2.53 18.70
CA GLN A 547 -5.46 3.60 18.13
C GLN A 547 -6.11 3.23 16.78
N ALA A 548 -5.35 2.60 15.88
CA ALA A 548 -5.89 2.18 14.60
C ALA A 548 -6.96 1.08 14.75
N VAL A 549 -6.79 0.17 15.72
CA VAL A 549 -7.78 -0.84 16.06
C VAL A 549 -9.05 -0.21 16.61
N ASP A 550 -8.91 0.77 17.51
CA ASP A 550 -10.06 1.49 18.06
C ASP A 550 -10.82 2.26 16.94
N GLU A 551 -10.11 2.86 15.99
CA GLU A 551 -10.72 3.49 14.79
C GLU A 551 -11.45 2.48 13.90
N ILE A 552 -10.87 1.29 13.66
CA ILE A 552 -11.51 0.22 12.88
C ILE A 552 -12.81 -0.21 13.55
N LEU A 553 -12.79 -0.50 14.85
CA LEU A 553 -13.96 -0.93 15.61
C LEU A 553 -15.06 0.15 15.62
N ALA A 554 -14.68 1.42 15.83
CA ALA A 554 -15.62 2.54 15.83
C ALA A 554 -16.29 2.78 14.48
N ARG A 555 -15.63 2.46 13.36
CA ARG A 555 -16.18 2.61 12.00
C ARG A 555 -16.97 1.41 11.51
N SER A 556 -16.72 0.22 12.06
CA SER A 556 -17.29 -1.04 11.56
C SER A 556 -18.15 -1.75 12.59
N TYR A 557 -17.57 -2.20 13.70
CA TYR A 557 -18.22 -3.01 14.72
C TYR A 557 -19.35 -2.24 15.44
N SER A 558 -19.07 -1.07 15.99
CA SER A 558 -20.09 -0.31 16.76
C SER A 558 -21.29 0.11 15.89
N PRO A 559 -21.10 0.62 14.65
CA PRO A 559 -22.22 0.92 13.75
C PRO A 559 -23.01 -0.32 13.33
N CYS A 560 -22.34 -1.46 13.14
CA CYS A 560 -22.99 -2.73 12.83
C CYS A 560 -23.92 -3.18 13.97
N MET A 561 -23.43 -3.19 15.21
CA MET A 561 -24.23 -3.58 16.39
C MET A 561 -25.45 -2.67 16.58
N ARG A 562 -25.29 -1.35 16.41
CA ARG A 562 -26.42 -0.39 16.47
C ARG A 562 -27.49 -0.67 15.42
N LYS A 563 -27.08 -1.02 14.19
CA LYS A 563 -28.04 -1.34 13.11
C LYS A 563 -28.79 -2.64 13.35
N GLN A 564 -28.14 -3.66 13.93
CA GLN A 564 -28.83 -4.89 14.33
C GLN A 564 -29.92 -4.61 15.36
N GLN A 565 -29.60 -3.79 16.37
CA GLN A 565 -30.56 -3.38 17.41
C GLN A 565 -31.72 -2.56 16.83
N ALA A 566 -31.43 -1.59 15.94
CA ALA A 566 -32.46 -0.77 15.29
C ALA A 566 -33.35 -1.56 14.30
N GLY A 567 -32.82 -2.65 13.72
CA GLY A 567 -33.53 -3.52 12.79
C GLY A 567 -34.42 -4.59 13.42
N GLY A 568 -34.51 -4.66 14.76
CA GLY A 568 -35.29 -5.67 15.47
C GLY A 568 -34.69 -7.09 15.38
N VAL A 569 -33.43 -7.21 14.98
CA VAL A 569 -32.71 -8.49 14.90
C VAL A 569 -31.99 -8.72 16.22
N LYS A 570 -32.03 -9.95 16.74
CA LYS A 570 -31.26 -10.31 17.93
C LYS A 570 -29.78 -10.02 17.69
N ALA A 571 -29.18 -9.17 18.52
CA ALA A 571 -27.81 -8.74 18.37
C ALA A 571 -26.86 -9.95 18.32
N ASN A 572 -26.16 -10.11 17.19
CA ASN A 572 -25.21 -11.17 16.93
C ASN A 572 -23.89 -10.54 16.43
N PRO A 573 -22.84 -10.51 17.28
CA PRO A 573 -21.54 -9.95 16.92
C PRO A 573 -20.89 -10.58 15.68
N VAL A 574 -21.18 -11.86 15.39
CA VAL A 574 -20.60 -12.57 14.23
C VAL A 574 -21.02 -11.94 12.91
N LEU A 575 -22.23 -11.36 12.84
CA LEU A 575 -22.72 -10.65 11.65
C LEU A 575 -21.89 -9.39 11.32
N CYS A 576 -21.09 -8.89 12.26
CA CYS A 576 -20.22 -7.75 12.05
C CYS A 576 -18.84 -8.10 11.49
N ARG A 577 -18.49 -9.40 11.41
CA ARG A 577 -17.20 -9.86 10.89
C ARG A 577 -16.85 -9.26 9.50
N PRO A 578 -17.72 -9.28 8.48
CA PRO A 578 -17.37 -8.73 7.17
C PRO A 578 -17.01 -7.25 7.21
N ALA A 579 -17.75 -6.45 7.99
CA ALA A 579 -17.50 -5.01 8.14
C ALA A 579 -16.15 -4.73 8.81
N VAL A 580 -15.81 -5.49 9.85
CA VAL A 580 -14.52 -5.38 10.55
C VAL A 580 -13.37 -5.77 9.62
N GLU A 581 -13.52 -6.86 8.86
CA GLU A 581 -12.52 -7.35 7.92
C GLU A 581 -12.27 -6.33 6.79
N MET A 582 -13.33 -5.75 6.21
CA MET A 582 -13.22 -4.70 5.19
C MET A 582 -12.52 -3.45 5.71
N ALA A 583 -12.87 -2.97 6.90
CA ALA A 583 -12.24 -1.79 7.50
C ALA A 583 -10.74 -2.02 7.80
N ALA A 584 -10.39 -3.20 8.33
CA ALA A 584 -9.01 -3.57 8.61
C ALA A 584 -8.19 -3.73 7.31
N ALA A 585 -8.71 -4.49 6.34
CA ALA A 585 -8.07 -4.68 5.04
C ALA A 585 -7.92 -3.35 4.29
N GLY A 586 -8.96 -2.50 4.32
CA GLY A 586 -8.95 -1.15 3.75
C GLY A 586 -7.77 -0.34 4.28
N LYS A 587 -7.55 -0.36 5.61
CA LYS A 587 -6.45 0.39 6.22
C LYS A 587 -5.07 -0.15 5.84
N VAL A 588 -4.91 -1.48 5.79
CA VAL A 588 -3.66 -2.11 5.36
C VAL A 588 -3.35 -1.78 3.90
N ILE A 589 -4.34 -1.83 3.02
CA ILE A 589 -4.18 -1.55 1.59
C ILE A 589 -3.89 -0.08 1.33
N GLU A 590 -4.64 0.85 1.95
CA GLU A 590 -4.38 2.31 1.91
C GLU A 590 -2.92 2.60 2.24
N LYS A 591 -2.45 2.02 3.35
CA LYS A 591 -1.08 2.21 3.83
C LYS A 591 -0.04 1.59 2.90
N THR A 592 -0.31 0.39 2.38
CA THR A 592 0.59 -0.32 1.47
C THR A 592 0.75 0.45 0.15
N ILE A 593 -0.35 0.93 -0.43
CA ILE A 593 -0.32 1.77 -1.64
C ILE A 593 0.43 3.08 -1.38
N SER A 594 0.18 3.72 -0.23
CA SER A 594 0.89 4.94 0.16
C SER A 594 2.40 4.72 0.30
N ASP A 595 2.83 3.61 0.90
CA ASP A 595 4.24 3.27 1.04
C ASP A 595 4.88 2.93 -0.32
N LEU A 596 4.18 2.20 -1.20
CA LEU A 596 4.63 1.93 -2.58
C LEU A 596 4.82 3.23 -3.37
N PHE A 597 3.87 4.17 -3.30
CA PHE A 597 4.02 5.48 -3.95
C PHE A 597 5.19 6.27 -3.36
N LYS A 598 5.41 6.19 -2.04
CA LYS A 598 6.55 6.87 -1.41
C LYS A 598 7.89 6.29 -1.87
N GLU A 599 8.02 4.97 -1.95
CA GLU A 599 9.20 4.27 -2.49
C GLU A 599 9.41 4.59 -3.99
N ALA A 600 8.32 4.77 -4.72
CA ALA A 600 8.35 5.22 -6.11
C ALA A 600 8.75 6.71 -6.27
N GLY A 601 8.88 7.49 -5.19
CA GLY A 601 9.17 8.93 -5.24
C GLY A 601 7.94 9.82 -5.50
N LEU A 602 6.73 9.25 -5.39
CA LEU A 602 5.44 9.87 -5.72
C LEU A 602 4.67 10.38 -4.50
N ALA A 603 5.32 10.53 -3.34
CA ALA A 603 4.65 10.91 -2.10
C ALA A 603 3.90 12.26 -2.14
N LYS A 604 4.23 13.13 -3.11
CA LYS A 604 3.58 14.43 -3.32
C LYS A 604 2.88 14.52 -4.68
N ASP A 605 2.77 13.41 -5.41
CA ASP A 605 2.16 13.39 -6.74
C ASP A 605 0.62 13.51 -6.62
N PRO A 606 -0.03 14.45 -7.34
CA PRO A 606 -1.48 14.62 -7.30
C PRO A 606 -2.26 13.38 -7.77
N THR A 607 -1.73 12.64 -8.74
CA THR A 607 -2.34 11.43 -9.31
C THR A 607 -2.28 10.28 -8.32
N ALA A 608 -1.13 10.10 -7.65
CA ALA A 608 -0.97 9.13 -6.57
C ALA A 608 -1.92 9.43 -5.39
N THR A 609 -2.05 10.72 -5.04
CA THR A 609 -2.97 11.17 -3.98
C THR A 609 -4.43 10.91 -4.35
N LEU A 610 -4.80 11.18 -5.61
CA LEU A 610 -6.15 10.91 -6.12
C LEU A 610 -6.49 9.41 -6.10
N ALA A 611 -5.56 8.55 -6.51
CA ALA A 611 -5.76 7.09 -6.53
C ALA A 611 -6.01 6.52 -5.13
N ILE A 612 -5.30 7.00 -4.10
CA ILE A 612 -5.58 6.62 -2.70
C ILE A 612 -6.99 7.05 -2.31
N LYS A 613 -7.37 8.30 -2.61
CA LYS A 613 -8.68 8.85 -2.26
C LYS A 613 -9.84 8.13 -2.96
N GLU A 614 -9.66 7.72 -4.21
CA GLU A 614 -10.63 6.91 -4.95
C GLU A 614 -10.83 5.53 -4.31
N PHE A 615 -9.74 4.89 -3.88
CA PHE A 615 -9.82 3.64 -3.12
C PHE A 615 -10.54 3.83 -1.79
N GLU A 616 -10.16 4.85 -1.00
CA GLU A 616 -10.81 5.17 0.28
C GLU A 616 -12.31 5.37 0.12
N ASN A 617 -12.74 6.15 -0.87
CA ASN A 617 -14.16 6.40 -1.14
C ASN A 617 -14.90 5.11 -1.53
N CYS A 618 -14.33 4.29 -2.41
CA CYS A 618 -14.93 3.03 -2.85
C CYS A 618 -15.05 2.03 -1.69
N ALA A 619 -13.99 1.89 -0.89
CA ALA A 619 -13.97 1.02 0.27
C ALA A 619 -15.00 1.45 1.33
N GLU A 620 -15.11 2.76 1.59
CA GLU A 620 -16.07 3.34 2.51
C GLU A 620 -17.53 3.15 2.04
N GLU A 621 -17.80 3.29 0.74
CA GLU A 621 -19.12 3.03 0.17
C GLU A 621 -19.52 1.56 0.30
N SER A 622 -18.60 0.64 -0.05
CA SER A 622 -18.83 -0.80 0.11
C SER A 622 -19.05 -1.19 1.59
N LEU A 623 -18.34 -0.55 2.52
CA LEU A 623 -18.54 -0.75 3.96
C LEU A 623 -19.93 -0.28 4.39
N LYS A 624 -20.38 0.89 3.93
CA LYS A 624 -21.72 1.42 4.23
C LYS A 624 -22.83 0.50 3.69
N GLU A 625 -22.68 -0.03 2.49
CA GLU A 625 -23.59 -1.02 1.91
C GLU A 625 -23.64 -2.30 2.77
N THR A 626 -22.48 -2.83 3.16
CA THR A 626 -22.39 -4.00 4.04
C THR A 626 -23.10 -3.77 5.36
N LEU A 627 -22.86 -2.62 6.00
CA LEU A 627 -23.55 -2.22 7.22
C LEU A 627 -25.07 -2.09 7.01
N ASN A 628 -25.54 -1.67 5.83
CA ASN A 628 -26.98 -1.59 5.51
C ASN A 628 -27.63 -2.96 5.28
N MET A 629 -26.83 -4.00 5.01
CA MET A 629 -27.29 -5.37 4.80
C MET A 629 -27.31 -6.22 6.08
N THR A 630 -26.62 -5.79 7.13
CA THR A 630 -26.60 -6.47 8.44
C THR A 630 -28.02 -6.64 9.00
N GLY A 631 -28.38 -7.89 9.35
CA GLY A 631 -29.71 -8.24 9.86
C GLY A 631 -30.79 -8.40 8.78
N LYS A 632 -30.45 -8.22 7.50
CA LYS A 632 -31.32 -8.53 6.37
C LYS A 632 -30.95 -9.89 5.78
N ARG A 633 -31.81 -10.42 4.89
CA ARG A 633 -31.70 -11.78 4.31
C ARG A 633 -30.33 -12.15 3.74
N ALA A 634 -29.51 -11.19 3.32
CA ALA A 634 -28.16 -11.40 2.79
C ALA A 634 -27.04 -11.49 3.87
N LEU A 635 -27.34 -11.11 5.12
CA LEU A 635 -26.42 -11.14 6.26
C LEU A 635 -27.25 -11.31 7.54
N ALA A 636 -28.00 -12.42 7.62
CA ALA A 636 -28.93 -12.72 8.71
C ALA A 636 -28.38 -13.79 9.66
N THR A 637 -27.51 -14.67 9.17
CA THR A 637 -26.96 -15.80 9.92
C THR A 637 -25.43 -15.77 10.00
N SER A 638 -24.86 -16.50 10.95
CA SER A 638 -23.41 -16.66 11.06
C SER A 638 -22.78 -17.27 9.81
N SER A 639 -23.49 -18.19 9.13
CA SER A 639 -23.03 -18.76 7.86
C SER A 639 -23.00 -17.72 6.74
N ASP A 640 -23.98 -16.81 6.69
CA ASP A 640 -23.98 -15.72 5.71
C ASP A 640 -22.76 -14.81 5.90
N ALA A 641 -22.42 -14.51 7.16
CA ALA A 641 -21.28 -13.68 7.51
C ALA A 641 -19.93 -14.30 7.10
N GLU A 642 -19.79 -15.63 7.11
CA GLU A 642 -18.57 -16.31 6.69
C GLU A 642 -18.31 -16.22 5.19
N VAL A 643 -19.38 -16.24 4.37
CA VAL A 643 -19.27 -16.25 2.90
C VAL A 643 -19.60 -14.89 2.27
N TYR A 644 -19.93 -13.87 3.07
CA TYR A 644 -20.46 -12.59 2.59
C TYR A 644 -19.51 -11.90 1.60
N LEU A 645 -18.22 -11.79 1.93
CA LEU A 645 -17.23 -11.11 1.07
C LEU A 645 -16.93 -11.88 -0.23
N ASP A 646 -17.19 -13.19 -0.26
CA ASP A 646 -17.06 -14.00 -1.47
C ASP A 646 -18.28 -13.84 -2.38
N ASN A 647 -19.47 -13.67 -1.79
CA ASN A 647 -20.72 -13.48 -2.54
C ASN A 647 -20.96 -12.02 -2.98
N ASN A 648 -20.26 -11.04 -2.37
CA ASN A 648 -20.44 -9.62 -2.63
C ASN A 648 -19.11 -8.98 -3.06
N PRO A 649 -18.81 -8.90 -4.37
CA PRO A 649 -17.49 -8.52 -4.88
C PRO A 649 -17.20 -7.01 -4.85
N ALA A 650 -18.08 -6.17 -4.28
CA ALA A 650 -17.93 -4.71 -4.27
C ALA A 650 -16.59 -4.27 -3.68
N PHE A 651 -16.23 -4.77 -2.49
CA PHE A 651 -14.96 -4.47 -1.85
C PHE A 651 -13.76 -5.00 -2.64
N LEU A 652 -13.85 -6.25 -3.12
CA LEU A 652 -12.82 -6.85 -3.96
C LEU A 652 -12.56 -6.01 -5.22
N ASN A 653 -13.60 -5.48 -5.85
CA ASN A 653 -13.48 -4.62 -7.03
C ASN A 653 -12.78 -3.30 -6.69
N CYS A 654 -13.04 -2.69 -5.52
CA CYS A 654 -12.28 -1.55 -5.03
C CYS A 654 -10.78 -1.87 -4.91
N VAL A 655 -10.45 -3.02 -4.32
CA VAL A 655 -9.05 -3.47 -4.16
C VAL A 655 -8.37 -3.71 -5.50
N LYS A 656 -9.02 -4.42 -6.43
CA LYS A 656 -8.49 -4.65 -7.79
C LYS A 656 -8.24 -3.35 -8.52
N ASN A 657 -9.18 -2.41 -8.46
CA ASN A 657 -9.05 -1.11 -9.11
C ASN A 657 -7.88 -0.31 -8.49
N ALA A 658 -7.74 -0.35 -7.16
CA ALA A 658 -6.62 0.31 -6.48
C ALA A 658 -5.26 -0.28 -6.87
N VAL A 659 -5.16 -1.61 -6.98
CA VAL A 659 -3.94 -2.28 -7.48
C VAL A 659 -3.66 -1.89 -8.92
N VAL A 660 -4.66 -1.90 -9.80
CA VAL A 660 -4.52 -1.51 -11.21
C VAL A 660 -4.05 -0.05 -11.35
N SER A 661 -4.71 0.88 -10.68
CA SER A 661 -4.35 2.31 -10.71
C SER A 661 -2.95 2.54 -10.15
N SER A 662 -2.61 1.91 -9.03
CA SER A 662 -1.28 2.06 -8.41
C SER A 662 -0.17 1.50 -9.29
N SER A 663 -0.36 0.30 -9.84
CA SER A 663 0.60 -0.31 -10.77
C SER A 663 0.77 0.51 -12.05
N SER A 664 -0.30 1.09 -12.59
CA SER A 664 -0.25 1.97 -13.76
C SER A 664 0.61 3.21 -13.51
N ILE A 665 0.37 3.92 -12.40
CA ILE A 665 1.13 5.12 -12.02
C ILE A 665 2.61 4.79 -11.75
N ILE A 666 2.87 3.70 -11.02
CA ILE A 666 4.24 3.26 -10.71
C ILE A 666 4.96 2.84 -11.99
N GLY A 667 4.31 2.13 -12.91
CA GLY A 667 4.89 1.69 -14.18
C GLY A 667 5.48 2.83 -15.00
N GLY A 668 4.72 3.92 -15.20
CA GLY A 668 5.25 5.11 -15.90
C GLY A 668 6.37 5.82 -15.14
N THR A 669 6.39 5.74 -13.80
CA THR A 669 7.43 6.35 -12.98
C THR A 669 8.73 5.54 -12.99
N GLU A 670 8.64 4.21 -12.98
CA GLU A 670 9.81 3.34 -13.10
C GLU A 670 10.48 3.44 -14.48
N LEU A 671 9.71 3.74 -15.54
CA LEU A 671 10.30 4.11 -16.83
C LEU A 671 11.14 5.39 -16.72
N GLN A 672 10.62 6.43 -16.05
CA GLN A 672 11.36 7.68 -15.82
C GLN A 672 12.64 7.44 -15.02
N LYS A 673 12.59 6.63 -13.96
CA LYS A 673 13.79 6.27 -13.19
C LYS A 673 14.80 5.50 -14.02
N SER A 674 14.34 4.56 -14.84
CA SER A 674 15.19 3.80 -15.76
C SER A 674 15.84 4.70 -16.82
N ALA A 675 15.13 5.74 -17.25
CA ALA A 675 15.66 6.77 -18.14
C ALA A 675 16.75 7.60 -17.46
N ASP A 676 16.51 8.06 -16.23
CA ASP A 676 17.48 8.83 -15.45
C ASP A 676 18.76 8.02 -15.16
N SER A 677 18.64 6.71 -14.88
CA SER A 677 19.80 5.83 -14.67
C SER A 677 20.57 5.49 -15.95
N SER A 678 19.94 5.64 -17.12
CA SER A 678 20.51 5.29 -18.43
C SER A 678 20.92 6.53 -19.23
N LYS A 679 21.03 7.70 -18.58
CA LYS A 679 21.26 9.00 -19.23
C LYS A 679 22.50 9.07 -20.12
N ASP A 680 23.56 8.37 -19.73
CA ASP A 680 24.82 8.35 -20.49
C ASP A 680 24.82 7.28 -21.60
N SER A 681 23.82 6.38 -21.62
CA SER A 681 23.73 5.24 -22.54
C SER A 681 22.66 5.40 -23.63
N VAL A 682 21.66 6.26 -23.41
CA VAL A 682 20.58 6.54 -24.36
C VAL A 682 20.71 7.98 -24.86
N LYS A 683 20.90 8.15 -26.17
CA LYS A 683 21.14 9.46 -26.78
C LYS A 683 19.83 10.24 -27.02
N ASP A 684 18.73 9.57 -27.37
CA ASP A 684 17.41 10.18 -27.59
C ASP A 684 16.47 9.95 -26.40
N MET A 685 16.76 10.67 -25.30
CA MET A 685 16.02 10.53 -24.05
C MET A 685 14.55 10.92 -24.18
N ASP A 686 14.25 11.93 -24.99
CA ASP A 686 12.88 12.40 -25.24
C ASP A 686 12.05 11.30 -25.91
N TYR A 687 12.63 10.56 -26.87
CA TYR A 687 11.98 9.41 -27.47
C TYR A 687 11.73 8.29 -26.45
N PHE A 688 12.69 7.97 -25.58
CA PHE A 688 12.49 6.94 -24.56
C PHE A 688 11.38 7.32 -23.56
N LEU A 689 11.36 8.58 -23.10
CA LEU A 689 10.36 9.09 -22.18
C LEU A 689 8.98 9.29 -22.82
N SER A 690 8.90 9.40 -24.16
CA SER A 690 7.62 9.50 -24.87
C SER A 690 6.72 8.27 -24.67
N PHE A 691 7.29 7.11 -24.31
CA PHE A 691 6.54 5.89 -24.03
C PHE A 691 5.88 5.86 -22.65
N LYS A 692 6.16 6.82 -21.77
CA LYS A 692 5.64 6.85 -20.40
C LYS A 692 4.11 6.65 -20.32
N PRO A 693 3.27 7.34 -21.13
CA PRO A 693 1.82 7.12 -21.09
C PRO A 693 1.40 5.71 -21.53
N GLU A 694 2.01 5.20 -22.60
CA GLU A 694 1.73 3.85 -23.12
C GLU A 694 2.16 2.76 -22.13
N VAL A 695 3.27 2.95 -21.43
CA VAL A 695 3.73 2.04 -20.36
C VAL A 695 2.75 2.03 -19.19
N SER A 696 2.35 3.21 -18.71
CA SER A 696 1.36 3.31 -17.64
C SER A 696 0.06 2.58 -18.02
N GLU A 697 -0.42 2.78 -19.25
CA GLU A 697 -1.62 2.11 -19.74
C GLU A 697 -1.43 0.59 -19.85
N MET A 698 -0.31 0.14 -20.41
CA MET A 698 -0.01 -1.28 -20.62
C MET A 698 0.11 -2.06 -19.31
N VAL A 699 0.79 -1.48 -18.32
CA VAL A 699 0.87 -2.07 -16.97
C VAL A 699 -0.53 -2.15 -16.36
N GLY A 700 -1.31 -1.07 -16.44
CA GLY A 700 -2.68 -1.05 -15.94
C GLY A 700 -3.57 -2.13 -16.59
N GLN A 701 -3.54 -2.24 -17.92
CA GLN A 701 -4.30 -3.26 -18.66
C GLN A 701 -3.83 -4.69 -18.34
N CYS A 702 -2.52 -4.90 -18.19
CA CYS A 702 -1.96 -6.20 -17.83
C CYS A 702 -2.45 -6.66 -16.46
N PHE A 703 -2.35 -5.81 -15.44
CA PHE A 703 -2.89 -6.09 -14.10
C PHE A 703 -4.41 -6.31 -14.15
N LYS A 704 -5.15 -5.46 -14.87
CA LYS A 704 -6.62 -5.56 -14.99
C LYS A 704 -7.05 -6.91 -15.57
N ARG A 705 -6.47 -7.32 -16.70
CA ARG A 705 -6.76 -8.60 -17.38
C ARG A 705 -6.46 -9.83 -16.53
N ARG A 706 -5.45 -9.74 -15.66
CA ARG A 706 -5.02 -10.89 -14.84
C ARG A 706 -5.82 -10.96 -13.53
N LEU A 707 -6.05 -9.83 -12.87
CA LEU A 707 -6.87 -9.74 -11.67
C LEU A 707 -8.36 -9.98 -11.94
N SER A 708 -8.84 -9.78 -13.17
CA SER A 708 -10.23 -10.09 -13.56
C SER A 708 -10.55 -11.59 -13.54
N LYS A 709 -9.55 -12.48 -13.36
CA LYS A 709 -9.75 -13.93 -13.22
C LYS A 709 -10.04 -14.36 -11.78
N ILE A 710 -9.97 -13.44 -10.83
CA ILE A 710 -10.16 -13.70 -9.40
C ILE A 710 -11.52 -13.15 -9.01
N ASP A 711 -12.52 -14.00 -8.77
CA ASP A 711 -13.90 -13.52 -8.59
C ASP A 711 -14.31 -13.34 -7.12
N THR A 712 -13.59 -13.97 -6.19
CA THR A 712 -13.92 -13.97 -4.75
C THR A 712 -12.82 -13.35 -3.90
N TRP A 713 -13.20 -12.84 -2.72
CA TRP A 713 -12.27 -12.26 -1.76
C TRP A 713 -11.28 -13.29 -1.23
N SER A 714 -11.75 -14.49 -0.89
CA SER A 714 -10.91 -15.63 -0.52
C SER A 714 -9.93 -16.04 -1.63
N GLY A 715 -10.38 -15.98 -2.89
CA GLY A 715 -9.53 -16.22 -4.06
C GLY A 715 -8.41 -15.19 -4.18
N PHE A 716 -8.70 -13.91 -3.91
CA PHE A 716 -7.69 -12.85 -3.90
C PHE A 716 -6.67 -13.02 -2.78
N ASN A 717 -7.12 -13.34 -1.57
CA ASN A 717 -6.23 -13.58 -0.43
C ASN A 717 -5.29 -14.75 -0.73
N LYS A 718 -5.81 -15.88 -1.21
CA LYS A 718 -5.00 -17.04 -1.60
C LYS A 718 -4.02 -16.72 -2.74
N PHE A 719 -4.45 -15.90 -3.70
CA PHE A 719 -3.57 -15.44 -4.77
C PHE A 719 -2.41 -14.60 -4.21
N ASN A 720 -2.70 -13.67 -3.30
CA ASN A 720 -1.70 -12.80 -2.70
C ASN A 720 -0.74 -13.56 -1.76
N ASP A 721 -1.24 -14.48 -0.94
CA ASP A 721 -0.44 -15.31 -0.04
C ASP A 721 0.60 -16.16 -0.79
N ASN A 722 0.27 -16.56 -2.02
CA ASN A 722 1.19 -17.27 -2.93
C ASN A 722 2.05 -16.32 -3.78
N LYS A 723 2.24 -15.07 -3.36
CA LYS A 723 3.02 -14.03 -4.08
C LYS A 723 2.50 -13.71 -5.48
N GLY A 724 1.19 -13.84 -5.70
CA GLY A 724 0.58 -13.61 -7.01
C GLY A 724 0.79 -12.18 -7.54
N LEU A 725 0.73 -11.16 -6.67
CA LEU A 725 0.98 -9.77 -7.07
C LEU A 725 2.44 -9.53 -7.50
N ASP A 726 3.42 -10.18 -6.85
CA ASP A 726 4.83 -10.10 -7.23
C ASP A 726 5.06 -10.77 -8.60
N ALA A 727 4.46 -11.95 -8.80
CA ALA A 727 4.52 -12.64 -10.10
C ALA A 727 3.87 -11.80 -11.22
N LEU A 728 2.79 -11.05 -10.92
CA LEU A 728 2.19 -10.13 -11.89
C LEU A 728 3.09 -8.94 -12.19
N LYS A 729 3.77 -8.38 -11.18
CA LYS A 729 4.75 -7.31 -11.39
C LYS A 729 5.83 -7.75 -12.39
N GLU A 730 6.38 -8.95 -12.21
CA GLU A 730 7.38 -9.52 -13.13
C GLU A 730 6.83 -9.75 -14.54
N GLN A 731 5.67 -10.40 -14.65
CA GLN A 731 5.03 -10.69 -15.95
C GLN A 731 4.68 -9.41 -16.71
N CYS A 732 4.06 -8.43 -16.05
CA CYS A 732 3.70 -7.17 -16.69
C CYS A 732 4.93 -6.31 -17.00
N GLY A 733 5.98 -6.37 -16.17
CA GLY A 733 7.27 -5.75 -16.48
C GLY A 733 7.93 -6.34 -17.73
N GLN A 734 7.82 -7.66 -17.92
CA GLN A 734 8.28 -8.32 -19.15
C GLN A 734 7.47 -7.88 -20.38
N GLU A 735 6.13 -7.80 -20.30
CA GLU A 735 5.29 -7.30 -21.40
C GLU A 735 5.68 -5.88 -21.83
N VAL A 736 5.97 -4.99 -20.86
CA VAL A 736 6.47 -3.63 -21.12
C VAL A 736 7.84 -3.66 -21.80
N SER A 737 8.77 -4.47 -21.29
CA SER A 737 10.11 -4.56 -21.89
C SER A 737 10.06 -5.06 -23.33
N GLU A 738 9.21 -6.05 -23.62
CA GLU A 738 9.02 -6.58 -24.97
C GLU A 738 8.42 -5.55 -25.94
N PHE A 739 7.73 -4.53 -25.42
CA PHE A 739 7.17 -3.43 -26.20
C PHE A 739 8.18 -2.32 -26.48
N ILE A 740 8.91 -1.86 -25.45
CA ILE A 740 9.78 -0.69 -25.56
C ILE A 740 11.14 -1.04 -26.16
N MET A 741 11.76 -2.13 -25.70
CA MET A 741 13.15 -2.46 -26.02
C MET A 741 13.42 -2.52 -27.53
N PRO A 742 12.56 -3.16 -28.37
CA PRO A 742 12.78 -3.19 -29.81
C PRO A 742 12.80 -1.81 -30.47
N LYS A 743 11.96 -0.88 -29.99
CA LYS A 743 11.84 0.48 -30.53
C LYS A 743 13.03 1.33 -30.15
N VAL A 744 13.43 1.28 -28.87
CA VAL A 744 14.57 2.03 -28.34
C VAL A 744 15.87 1.54 -28.97
N LEU A 745 16.12 0.22 -28.99
CA LEU A 745 17.33 -0.32 -29.60
C LEU A 745 17.45 0.04 -31.08
N LYS A 746 16.35 -0.03 -31.82
CA LYS A 746 16.33 0.38 -33.23
C LYS A 746 16.60 1.87 -33.39
N ARG A 747 16.00 2.72 -32.57
CA ARG A 747 16.20 4.17 -32.62
C ARG A 747 17.65 4.54 -32.30
N GLU A 748 18.18 4.05 -31.18
CA GLU A 748 19.54 4.32 -30.73
C GLU A 748 20.58 3.82 -31.73
N ALA A 749 20.44 2.58 -32.24
CA ALA A 749 21.32 2.08 -33.28
C ALA A 749 21.24 2.91 -34.56
N THR A 750 20.05 3.37 -34.95
CA THR A 750 19.89 4.24 -36.14
C THR A 750 20.57 5.59 -35.94
N ILE A 751 20.51 6.17 -34.73
CA ILE A 751 21.20 7.42 -34.41
C ILE A 751 22.71 7.23 -34.48
N GLN A 752 23.24 6.19 -33.82
CA GLN A 752 24.69 5.89 -33.86
C GLN A 752 25.18 5.62 -35.29
N LEU A 753 24.42 4.89 -36.10
CA LEU A 753 24.74 4.70 -37.52
C LEU A 753 24.61 6.01 -38.34
N SER A 754 23.73 6.92 -37.94
CA SER A 754 23.58 8.23 -38.58
C SER A 754 24.74 9.17 -38.23
N ASP A 755 25.33 9.05 -37.03
CA ASP A 755 26.57 9.75 -36.70
C ASP A 755 27.71 9.30 -37.62
N LEU A 756 27.83 8.00 -37.89
CA LEU A 756 28.78 7.47 -38.89
C LEU A 756 28.51 8.00 -40.29
N LYS A 757 27.26 8.35 -40.61
CA LYS A 757 26.92 9.05 -41.85
C LYS A 757 27.36 10.51 -41.83
N GLY A 758 27.19 11.21 -40.71
CA GLY A 758 27.71 12.58 -40.54
C GLY A 758 29.23 12.66 -40.70
N GLN A 759 29.93 11.56 -40.46
CA GLN A 759 31.39 11.43 -40.68
C GLN A 759 31.77 10.84 -42.06
N ASP A 760 30.82 10.71 -43.00
CA ASP A 760 30.95 10.08 -44.32
C ASP A 760 31.39 8.60 -44.34
N LEU A 761 31.57 7.96 -43.19
CA LEU A 761 31.91 6.54 -43.09
C LEU A 761 30.79 5.66 -43.68
N LEU A 762 29.54 6.09 -43.48
CA LEU A 762 28.36 5.64 -44.22
C LEU A 762 27.88 6.77 -45.14
N ARG A 763 27.49 6.48 -46.39
CA ARG A 763 27.28 7.55 -47.38
C ARG A 763 25.85 8.06 -47.48
N THR A 764 24.88 7.19 -47.26
CA THR A 764 23.46 7.52 -47.48
C THR A 764 22.59 6.97 -46.37
N THR A 765 21.43 7.59 -46.19
CA THR A 765 20.39 7.07 -45.28
C THR A 765 20.00 5.64 -45.66
N GLY A 766 19.90 5.33 -46.96
CA GLY A 766 19.66 3.96 -47.43
C GLY A 766 20.82 2.98 -47.14
N GLN A 767 22.04 3.46 -46.83
CA GLN A 767 23.11 2.59 -46.32
C GLN A 767 22.94 2.31 -44.83
N VAL A 768 22.58 3.32 -44.03
CA VAL A 768 22.22 3.16 -42.60
C VAL A 768 21.11 2.10 -42.44
N GLU A 769 20.03 2.22 -43.22
CA GLU A 769 18.93 1.26 -43.19
C GLU A 769 19.35 -0.16 -43.61
N ARG A 770 20.26 -0.30 -44.58
CA ARG A 770 20.78 -1.60 -45.00
C ARG A 770 21.65 -2.25 -43.94
N VAL A 771 22.50 -1.48 -43.25
CA VAL A 771 23.32 -1.98 -42.13
C VAL A 771 22.41 -2.49 -41.01
N MET A 772 21.45 -1.66 -40.59
CA MET A 772 20.44 -2.03 -39.60
C MET A 772 19.69 -3.31 -40.02
N SER A 773 19.18 -3.34 -41.26
CA SER A 773 18.45 -4.48 -41.79
C SER A 773 19.27 -5.77 -41.77
N LYS A 774 20.54 -5.73 -42.18
CA LYS A 774 21.40 -6.91 -42.20
C LYS A 774 21.74 -7.40 -40.79
N GLY A 775 21.96 -6.51 -39.82
CA GLY A 775 22.18 -6.90 -38.43
C GLY A 775 20.94 -7.58 -37.84
N VAL A 776 19.75 -7.00 -38.07
CA VAL A 776 18.48 -7.62 -37.65
C VAL A 776 18.24 -8.97 -38.35
N GLN A 777 18.60 -9.11 -39.64
CA GLN A 777 18.51 -10.39 -40.36
C GLN A 777 19.44 -11.47 -39.78
N LYS A 778 20.62 -11.11 -39.25
CA LYS A 778 21.49 -12.08 -38.54
C LYS A 778 20.78 -12.63 -37.29
N LEU A 779 20.12 -11.77 -36.52
CA LEU A 779 19.32 -12.21 -35.36
C LEU A 779 18.15 -13.10 -35.80
N LYS A 780 17.46 -12.72 -36.88
CA LYS A 780 16.40 -13.54 -37.49
C LYS A 780 16.89 -14.96 -37.82
N GLN A 781 18.06 -15.07 -38.44
CA GLN A 781 18.66 -16.35 -38.82
C GLN A 781 19.10 -17.16 -37.59
N LYS A 782 19.76 -16.53 -36.62
CA LYS A 782 20.26 -17.18 -35.40
C LYS A 782 19.12 -17.81 -34.59
N TYR A 783 18.02 -17.08 -34.41
CA TYR A 783 16.87 -17.53 -33.61
C TYR A 783 15.75 -18.17 -34.45
N LYS A 784 15.94 -18.35 -35.76
CA LYS A 784 14.96 -18.97 -36.68
C LYS A 784 13.58 -18.29 -36.64
N ILE A 785 13.56 -16.95 -36.62
CA ILE A 785 12.35 -16.14 -36.46
C ILE A 785 11.60 -15.99 -37.78
N ASN A 786 10.27 -16.10 -37.77
CA ASN A 786 9.40 -16.02 -38.95
C ASN A 786 8.75 -14.64 -39.18
N GLN A 787 9.36 -13.56 -38.68
CA GLN A 787 8.86 -12.19 -38.84
C GLN A 787 9.57 -11.43 -39.96
N THR A 788 8.89 -10.45 -40.55
CA THR A 788 9.45 -9.55 -41.59
C THR A 788 9.70 -8.14 -41.08
N ASN A 789 8.93 -7.68 -40.09
CA ASN A 789 9.12 -6.38 -39.43
C ASN A 789 10.34 -6.44 -38.49
N GLN A 790 11.24 -5.46 -38.57
CA GLN A 790 12.47 -5.42 -37.78
C GLN A 790 12.22 -5.38 -36.26
N GLU A 791 11.25 -4.59 -35.79
CA GLU A 791 10.91 -4.51 -34.36
C GLU A 791 10.33 -5.84 -33.87
N ALA A 792 9.51 -6.51 -34.69
CA ALA A 792 9.01 -7.84 -34.38
C ALA A 792 10.13 -8.90 -34.33
N ILE A 793 11.12 -8.81 -35.23
CA ILE A 793 12.30 -9.68 -35.20
C ILE A 793 13.11 -9.42 -33.92
N ILE A 794 13.37 -8.16 -33.56
CA ILE A 794 14.13 -7.82 -32.35
C ILE A 794 13.38 -8.31 -31.10
N LYS A 795 12.05 -8.15 -31.04
CA LYS A 795 11.20 -8.66 -29.97
C LYS A 795 11.33 -10.18 -29.81
N GLU A 796 11.11 -10.93 -30.89
CA GLU A 796 11.13 -12.40 -30.85
C GLU A 796 12.54 -12.95 -30.60
N ALA A 797 13.58 -12.23 -31.03
CA ALA A 797 14.97 -12.52 -30.71
C ALA A 797 15.28 -12.30 -29.23
N LEU A 798 14.78 -11.22 -28.63
CA LEU A 798 14.93 -10.96 -27.19
C LEU A 798 14.26 -12.07 -26.37
N SER A 799 13.00 -12.41 -26.69
CA SER A 799 12.28 -13.49 -26.00
C SER A 799 13.02 -14.84 -26.14
N SER A 800 13.56 -15.14 -27.33
CA SER A 800 14.35 -16.35 -27.56
C SER A 800 15.70 -16.35 -26.82
N HIS A 801 16.37 -15.20 -26.73
CA HIS A 801 17.62 -15.04 -25.99
C HIS A 801 17.41 -15.30 -24.49
N ILE A 802 16.35 -14.72 -23.91
CA ILE A 802 15.98 -14.92 -22.50
C ILE A 802 15.59 -16.39 -22.26
N ALA A 803 14.79 -16.99 -23.15
CA ALA A 803 14.40 -18.40 -23.05
C ALA A 803 15.61 -19.36 -23.08
N ASN A 804 16.71 -18.96 -23.73
CA ASN A 804 17.96 -19.71 -23.77
C ASN A 804 18.91 -19.40 -22.59
N GLY A 805 18.44 -18.72 -21.55
CA GLY A 805 19.21 -18.41 -20.33
C GLY A 805 20.00 -17.09 -20.38
N GLY A 806 19.82 -16.28 -21.42
CA GLY A 806 20.41 -14.95 -21.52
C GLY A 806 19.66 -13.89 -20.72
N SER A 807 20.31 -12.75 -20.51
CA SER A 807 19.72 -11.56 -19.87
C SER A 807 19.36 -10.48 -20.91
N GLN A 808 18.64 -9.45 -20.49
CA GLN A 808 18.39 -8.28 -21.35
C GLN A 808 19.70 -7.58 -21.73
N ASN A 809 20.62 -7.39 -20.79
CA ASN A 809 21.90 -6.71 -21.07
C ASN A 809 22.75 -7.49 -22.07
N SER A 810 22.85 -8.82 -21.90
CA SER A 810 23.57 -9.66 -22.87
C SER A 810 22.90 -9.68 -24.25
N PHE A 811 21.57 -9.48 -24.32
CA PHE A 811 20.89 -9.30 -25.60
C PHE A 811 21.23 -7.95 -26.25
N ILE A 812 21.31 -6.86 -25.48
CA ILE A 812 21.71 -5.53 -25.99
C ILE A 812 23.12 -5.62 -26.61
N GLU A 813 24.05 -6.29 -25.93
CA GLU A 813 25.39 -6.55 -26.45
C GLU A 813 25.37 -7.36 -27.75
N GLU A 814 24.58 -8.44 -27.80
CA GLU A 814 24.43 -9.27 -28.99
C GLU A 814 23.84 -8.49 -30.17
N PHE A 815 22.81 -7.70 -29.91
CA PHE A 815 22.18 -6.83 -30.91
C PHE A 815 23.19 -5.80 -31.42
N GLY A 816 23.91 -5.11 -30.52
CA GLY A 816 24.95 -4.16 -30.87
C GLY A 816 26.05 -4.78 -31.72
N HIS A 817 26.52 -5.96 -31.36
CA HIS A 817 27.54 -6.71 -32.11
C HIS A 817 27.06 -7.05 -33.54
N ALA A 818 25.82 -7.53 -33.69
CA ALA A 818 25.26 -7.87 -35.00
C ALA A 818 25.19 -6.66 -35.94
N ILE A 819 24.92 -5.46 -35.40
CA ILE A 819 24.89 -4.20 -36.15
C ILE A 819 26.32 -3.73 -36.47
N LYS A 820 27.21 -3.74 -35.49
CA LYS A 820 28.62 -3.32 -35.60
C LYS A 820 29.36 -4.04 -36.72
N GLU A 821 29.25 -5.36 -36.80
CA GLU A 821 29.90 -6.14 -37.88
C GLU A 821 29.48 -5.67 -39.27
N ASN A 822 28.18 -5.42 -39.48
CA ASN A 822 27.65 -4.98 -40.77
C ASN A 822 28.01 -3.52 -41.09
N ALA A 823 28.16 -2.68 -40.06
CA ALA A 823 28.66 -1.31 -40.20
C ALA A 823 30.11 -1.33 -40.69
N ILE A 824 30.97 -2.14 -40.06
CA ILE A 824 32.38 -2.28 -40.42
C ILE A 824 32.56 -2.82 -41.83
N ASP A 825 31.80 -3.84 -42.22
CA ASP A 825 31.79 -4.34 -43.60
C ASP A 825 31.43 -3.22 -44.59
N SER A 826 30.43 -2.40 -44.24
CA SER A 826 29.99 -1.28 -45.09
C SER A 826 31.04 -0.17 -45.21
N ILE A 827 31.69 0.18 -44.10
CA ILE A 827 32.80 1.14 -44.05
C ILE A 827 33.97 0.63 -44.90
N TYR A 828 34.34 -0.64 -44.74
CA TYR A 828 35.40 -1.28 -45.51
C TYR A 828 35.13 -1.22 -47.02
N GLN A 829 33.91 -1.53 -47.47
CA GLN A 829 33.57 -1.43 -48.89
C GLN A 829 33.57 0.02 -49.40
N ASN A 830 33.15 0.98 -48.57
CA ASN A 830 33.19 2.40 -48.91
C ASN A 830 34.64 2.89 -49.08
N LEU A 831 35.53 2.54 -48.15
CA LEU A 831 36.96 2.85 -48.23
C LEU A 831 37.60 2.22 -49.47
N ARG A 832 37.32 0.94 -49.72
CA ARG A 832 37.80 0.23 -50.91
C ARG A 832 37.37 0.90 -52.21
N ARG A 833 36.12 1.39 -52.28
CA ARG A 833 35.60 2.07 -53.47
C ARG A 833 36.28 3.41 -53.70
N GLU A 834 36.43 4.26 -52.69
CA GLU A 834 37.07 5.57 -52.87
C GLU A 834 38.56 5.45 -53.15
N LEU A 835 39.28 4.58 -52.43
CA LEU A 835 40.70 4.35 -52.67
C LEU A 835 40.95 3.79 -54.08
N GLY A 836 40.00 3.03 -54.63
CA GLY A 836 40.03 2.55 -56.02
C GLY A 836 39.82 3.64 -57.08
N LYS A 837 39.33 4.84 -56.72
CA LYS A 837 39.19 5.98 -57.63
C LYS A 837 40.44 6.86 -57.69
N SER A 838 41.40 6.70 -56.79
CA SER A 838 42.61 7.52 -56.81
C SER A 838 43.43 7.25 -58.08
N ASN A 839 43.93 8.30 -58.74
CA ASN A 839 44.64 8.27 -60.03
C ASN A 839 46.03 7.59 -59.99
N THR A 840 46.34 6.78 -58.98
CA THR A 840 47.64 6.13 -58.87
C THR A 840 47.78 4.96 -59.83
N THR A 841 48.94 4.83 -60.48
CA THR A 841 49.27 3.82 -61.51
C THR A 841 49.21 2.36 -61.03
N ARG A 842 48.97 2.09 -59.74
CA ARG A 842 48.75 0.74 -59.18
C ARG A 842 47.45 0.73 -58.37
N GLY A 843 46.58 -0.25 -58.64
CA GLY A 843 45.42 -0.50 -57.77
C GLY A 843 45.86 -1.08 -56.42
N TYR A 844 45.32 -0.56 -55.31
CA TYR A 844 45.63 -0.99 -53.93
C TYR A 844 45.03 -2.34 -53.53
N THR A 845 44.78 -3.25 -54.48
CA THR A 845 44.13 -4.54 -54.25
C THR A 845 44.89 -5.42 -53.24
N SER A 846 46.22 -5.38 -53.24
CA SER A 846 47.04 -6.13 -52.28
C SER A 846 46.89 -5.64 -50.84
N PHE A 847 46.69 -4.33 -50.63
CA PHE A 847 46.44 -3.74 -49.31
C PHE A 847 45.11 -4.22 -48.74
N PHE A 848 44.04 -4.17 -49.54
CA PHE A 848 42.72 -4.67 -49.13
C PHE A 848 42.64 -6.20 -48.97
N ARG A 849 43.56 -6.97 -49.56
CA ARG A 849 43.69 -8.40 -49.24
C ARG A 849 44.36 -8.64 -47.89
N ALA A 850 45.19 -7.70 -47.42
CA ALA A 850 45.86 -7.80 -46.13
C ALA A 850 44.96 -7.28 -44.98
N LEU A 851 44.31 -6.13 -45.17
CA LEU A 851 43.42 -5.50 -44.18
C LEU A 851 41.98 -6.00 -44.35
N THR A 852 41.62 -7.10 -43.67
CA THR A 852 40.26 -7.67 -43.75
C THR A 852 39.27 -6.94 -42.84
N PRO A 853 37.95 -6.99 -43.10
CA PRO A 853 36.93 -6.46 -42.18
C PRO A 853 37.05 -7.06 -40.77
N GLN A 854 37.39 -8.36 -40.67
CA GLN A 854 37.61 -9.05 -39.41
C GLN A 854 38.78 -8.47 -38.62
N CYS A 855 39.88 -8.12 -39.31
CA CYS A 855 41.03 -7.45 -38.72
C CYS A 855 40.63 -6.07 -38.19
N ILE A 856 39.90 -5.28 -38.98
CA ILE A 856 39.40 -3.96 -38.57
C ILE A 856 38.50 -4.10 -37.33
N ASN A 857 37.54 -5.04 -37.33
CA ASN A 857 36.65 -5.25 -36.19
C ASN A 857 37.43 -5.61 -34.92
N THR A 858 38.40 -6.52 -35.02
CA THR A 858 39.19 -6.95 -33.85
C THR A 858 40.05 -5.80 -33.31
N LEU A 859 40.67 -5.01 -34.19
CA LEU A 859 41.45 -3.84 -33.76
C LEU A 859 40.54 -2.75 -33.16
N LEU A 860 39.35 -2.52 -33.71
CA LEU A 860 38.36 -1.57 -33.15
C LEU A 860 37.82 -2.02 -31.79
N ASP A 861 37.60 -3.32 -31.59
CA ASP A 861 37.22 -3.88 -30.28
C ASP A 861 38.32 -3.68 -29.24
N GLN A 862 39.60 -3.82 -29.63
CA GLN A 862 40.73 -3.67 -28.71
C GLN A 862 41.03 -2.22 -28.35
N TYR A 863 40.73 -1.27 -29.24
CA TYR A 863 41.16 0.13 -29.11
C TYR A 863 39.99 1.13 -29.05
N SER A 864 38.78 0.69 -28.69
CA SER A 864 37.59 1.55 -28.72
C SER A 864 37.75 2.80 -27.87
N ASP A 865 38.37 2.67 -26.70
CA ASP A 865 38.54 3.77 -25.75
C ASP A 865 39.60 4.77 -26.22
N GLU A 866 40.71 4.28 -26.78
CA GLU A 866 41.76 5.14 -27.34
C GLU A 866 41.32 5.84 -28.62
N ILE A 867 40.45 5.22 -29.42
CA ILE A 867 39.82 5.85 -30.59
C ILE A 867 38.84 6.95 -30.17
N LEU A 868 38.10 6.76 -29.07
CA LEU A 868 37.27 7.81 -28.47
C LEU A 868 38.10 9.03 -28.05
N VAL A 869 39.27 8.81 -27.44
CA VAL A 869 40.22 9.89 -27.08
C VAL A 869 40.76 10.58 -28.33
N LEU A 870 41.15 9.82 -29.36
CA LEU A 870 41.62 10.37 -30.64
C LEU A 870 40.54 11.24 -31.30
N THR A 871 39.29 10.76 -31.32
CA THR A 871 38.15 11.47 -31.95
C THR A 871 37.88 12.80 -31.25
N LYS A 872 37.86 12.81 -29.91
CA LYS A 872 37.73 14.05 -29.11
C LYS A 872 38.88 15.03 -29.34
N LYS A 873 40.12 14.54 -29.44
CA LYS A 873 41.29 15.40 -29.72
C LYS A 873 41.21 16.02 -31.12
N MET A 874 40.80 15.25 -32.12
CA MET A 874 40.61 15.73 -33.49
C MET A 874 39.47 16.77 -33.59
N GLU A 875 38.38 16.58 -32.85
CA GLU A 875 37.28 17.55 -32.77
C GLU A 875 37.71 18.83 -32.04
N GLY A 876 38.52 18.72 -30.98
CA GLY A 876 39.03 19.85 -30.19
C GLY A 876 40.13 20.68 -30.87
N SER A 877 40.89 20.12 -31.81
CA SER A 877 41.95 20.81 -32.57
C SER A 877 41.44 21.74 -33.69
N SER A 878 40.12 21.88 -33.83
CA SER A 878 39.44 22.65 -34.89
C SER A 878 39.51 24.18 -34.68
N GLN A 879 40.71 24.75 -34.55
CA GLN A 879 40.93 26.21 -34.63
C GLN A 879 41.79 26.56 -35.85
N LYS A 880 41.26 26.30 -37.06
CA LYS A 880 41.29 27.17 -38.25
C LYS A 880 40.71 26.39 -39.44
N LYS A 881 39.67 26.98 -40.03
CA LYS A 881 38.84 26.43 -41.11
C LYS A 881 39.63 25.96 -42.35
N SER A 882 39.44 24.71 -42.73
CA SER A 882 38.93 24.40 -44.08
C SER A 882 37.65 23.58 -43.90
N ASP A 883 36.51 24.13 -44.32
CA ASP A 883 35.14 23.66 -44.02
C ASP A 883 34.74 22.30 -44.66
N ASP A 884 35.68 21.40 -45.03
CA ASP A 884 35.35 20.18 -45.84
C ASP A 884 36.05 18.85 -45.46
N SER A 885 36.91 18.78 -44.42
CA SER A 885 37.63 17.51 -44.14
C SER A 885 36.83 16.56 -43.24
N THR A 886 36.06 15.63 -43.82
CA THR A 886 35.43 14.54 -43.07
C THR A 886 36.45 13.50 -42.60
N LEU A 887 36.15 12.76 -41.52
CA LEU A 887 37.05 11.72 -40.98
C LEU A 887 37.42 10.68 -42.05
N GLN A 888 36.46 10.32 -42.92
CA GLN A 888 36.72 9.49 -44.10
C GLN A 888 37.71 10.14 -45.06
N GLY A 889 37.56 11.43 -45.36
CA GLY A 889 38.48 12.19 -46.22
C GLY A 889 39.92 12.18 -45.70
N VAL A 890 40.11 12.45 -44.40
CA VAL A 890 41.42 12.41 -43.74
C VAL A 890 42.03 11.01 -43.80
N LEU A 891 41.24 9.98 -43.51
CA LEU A 891 41.71 8.60 -43.53
C LEU A 891 42.12 8.13 -44.93
N ILE A 892 41.33 8.47 -45.95
CA ILE A 892 41.64 8.18 -47.35
C ILE A 892 42.93 8.88 -47.75
N ASP A 893 43.06 10.17 -47.45
CA ASP A 893 44.25 10.96 -47.79
C ASP A 893 45.53 10.37 -47.18
N LEU A 894 45.51 10.02 -45.89
CA LEU A 894 46.63 9.37 -45.21
C LEU A 894 47.01 8.03 -45.85
N ILE A 895 46.03 7.18 -46.18
CA ILE A 895 46.27 5.87 -46.80
C ILE A 895 46.83 6.05 -48.21
N VAL A 896 46.25 6.94 -49.03
CA VAL A 896 46.74 7.19 -50.41
C VAL A 896 48.16 7.72 -50.39
N LYS A 897 48.42 8.80 -49.65
CA LYS A 897 49.75 9.42 -49.56
C LYS A 897 50.79 8.43 -49.04
N GLY A 898 50.42 7.64 -48.02
CA GLY A 898 51.28 6.60 -47.50
C GLY A 898 51.58 5.49 -48.51
N LEU A 899 50.57 4.98 -49.21
CA LEU A 899 50.79 3.90 -50.18
C LEU A 899 51.58 4.41 -51.40
N ASP A 900 51.34 5.64 -51.85
CA ASP A 900 52.13 6.29 -52.90
C ASP A 900 53.59 6.48 -52.48
N TYR A 901 53.83 6.91 -51.24
CA TYR A 901 55.17 6.96 -50.63
C TYR A 901 55.90 5.62 -50.76
N GLN A 902 55.24 4.50 -50.41
CA GLN A 902 55.81 3.16 -50.52
C GLN A 902 56.02 2.70 -51.96
N VAL A 903 55.10 3.05 -52.87
CA VAL A 903 55.24 2.74 -54.30
C VAL A 903 56.48 3.44 -54.89
N LYS A 904 56.71 4.71 -54.54
CA LYS A 904 57.87 5.50 -54.97
C LYS A 904 59.19 5.00 -54.38
N LEU A 905 59.19 4.40 -53.19
CA LEU A 905 60.38 3.73 -52.62
C LEU A 905 60.81 2.52 -53.45
N GLY A 906 59.84 1.74 -53.95
CA GLY A 906 60.09 0.63 -54.86
C GLY A 906 59.13 -0.55 -54.65
N ARG A 907 59.13 -1.48 -55.60
CA ARG A 907 58.24 -2.65 -55.58
C ARG A 907 58.45 -3.54 -54.35
N GLU A 908 59.70 -3.79 -53.98
CA GLU A 908 60.05 -4.63 -52.83
C GLU A 908 59.59 -3.99 -51.50
N SER A 909 59.88 -2.70 -51.29
CA SER A 909 59.43 -1.95 -50.10
C SER A 909 57.91 -2.01 -49.94
N TYR A 910 57.16 -1.79 -51.03
CA TYR A 910 55.71 -1.89 -51.02
C TYR A 910 55.21 -3.27 -50.57
N TYR A 911 55.68 -4.36 -51.18
CA TYR A 911 55.20 -5.71 -50.82
C TYR A 911 55.65 -6.14 -49.42
N ASN A 912 56.85 -5.75 -48.97
CA ASN A 912 57.29 -5.98 -47.60
C ASN A 912 56.35 -5.30 -46.59
N LYS A 913 55.92 -4.06 -46.89
CA LYS A 913 54.95 -3.36 -46.05
C LYS A 913 53.58 -4.04 -46.05
N ILE A 914 53.09 -4.50 -47.21
CA ILE A 914 51.83 -5.25 -47.29
C ILE A 914 51.90 -6.55 -46.48
N ASN A 915 53.03 -7.26 -46.49
CA ASN A 915 53.22 -8.47 -45.67
C ASN A 915 53.17 -8.16 -44.18
N GLN A 916 53.77 -7.05 -43.72
CA GLN A 916 53.67 -6.63 -42.32
C GLN A 916 52.22 -6.36 -41.88
N ILE A 917 51.43 -5.69 -42.73
CA ILE A 917 49.99 -5.49 -42.48
C ILE A 917 49.26 -6.83 -42.40
N LYS A 918 49.61 -7.77 -43.30
CA LYS A 918 49.02 -9.11 -43.32
C LYS A 918 49.36 -9.90 -42.06
N ASP A 919 50.58 -9.77 -41.53
CA ASP A 919 51.01 -10.43 -40.30
C ASP A 919 50.27 -9.87 -39.09
N VAL A 920 50.11 -8.54 -39.01
CA VAL A 920 49.25 -7.91 -38.00
C VAL A 920 47.82 -8.44 -38.09
N CYS A 921 47.25 -8.51 -39.29
CA CYS A 921 45.87 -8.97 -39.49
C CYS A 921 45.68 -10.49 -39.38
N ARG A 922 46.76 -11.28 -39.30
CA ARG A 922 46.68 -12.71 -39.03
C ARG A 922 46.45 -12.99 -37.54
N ASP A 923 47.01 -12.16 -36.66
CA ASP A 923 46.78 -12.22 -35.21
C ASP A 923 46.71 -10.80 -34.61
N PRO A 924 45.62 -10.05 -34.88
CA PRO A 924 45.48 -8.67 -34.39
C PRO A 924 45.49 -8.61 -32.86
N LYS A 925 45.02 -9.68 -32.18
CA LYS A 925 44.95 -9.75 -30.71
C LYS A 925 46.31 -9.71 -30.01
N SER A 926 47.38 -10.08 -30.71
CA SER A 926 48.74 -10.01 -30.17
C SER A 926 49.21 -8.57 -29.92
N TYR A 927 48.61 -7.59 -30.60
CA TYR A 927 48.84 -6.17 -30.40
C TYR A 927 47.77 -5.67 -29.43
N LYS A 928 48.13 -5.47 -28.15
CA LYS A 928 47.18 -5.12 -27.08
C LYS A 928 47.05 -3.63 -26.81
N THR A 929 47.98 -2.83 -27.33
CA THR A 929 48.01 -1.37 -27.14
C THR A 929 48.23 -0.67 -28.47
N PRO A 930 47.73 0.58 -28.66
CA PRO A 930 48.03 1.37 -29.85
C PRO A 930 49.55 1.50 -30.09
N MET A 931 50.33 1.59 -29.00
CA MET A 931 51.79 1.58 -29.04
C MET A 931 52.37 0.28 -29.62
N SER A 932 51.86 -0.89 -29.21
CA SER A 932 52.32 -2.17 -29.76
C SER A 932 51.98 -2.30 -31.25
N LEU A 933 50.83 -1.77 -31.67
CA LEU A 933 50.43 -1.71 -33.08
C LEU A 933 51.34 -0.74 -33.86
N ALA A 934 51.63 0.45 -33.34
CA ALA A 934 52.54 1.41 -33.96
C ALA A 934 53.95 0.83 -34.10
N ARG A 935 54.48 0.20 -33.05
CA ARG A 935 55.80 -0.47 -33.04
C ARG A 935 55.90 -1.66 -33.98
N SER A 936 54.78 -2.24 -34.44
CA SER A 936 54.80 -3.26 -35.51
C SER A 936 55.36 -2.71 -36.83
N GLY A 937 55.32 -1.38 -37.01
CA GLY A 937 55.75 -0.70 -38.22
C GLY A 937 54.85 -0.94 -39.44
N ALA A 938 53.78 -1.72 -39.30
CA ALA A 938 52.88 -2.09 -40.41
C ALA A 938 52.19 -0.87 -41.03
N PHE A 939 51.96 0.18 -40.24
CA PHE A 939 51.25 1.40 -40.63
C PHE A 939 52.14 2.65 -40.69
N ASP A 940 53.45 2.54 -40.42
CA ASP A 940 54.40 3.66 -40.41
C ASP A 940 54.43 4.44 -41.72
N PHE A 941 54.09 3.78 -42.81
CA PHE A 941 54.11 4.39 -44.14
C PHE A 941 53.18 5.61 -44.25
N MET A 942 52.07 5.63 -43.51
CA MET A 942 51.16 6.79 -43.46
C MET A 942 51.81 7.96 -42.70
N LEU A 943 52.45 7.67 -41.57
CA LEU A 943 53.14 8.68 -40.74
C LEU A 943 54.36 9.27 -41.47
N LYS A 944 55.17 8.42 -42.10
CA LYS A 944 56.35 8.83 -42.87
C LYS A 944 55.98 9.76 -44.03
N ALA A 945 54.92 9.43 -44.77
CA ALA A 945 54.43 10.28 -45.85
C ALA A 945 53.92 11.64 -45.33
N GLN A 946 53.21 11.64 -44.19
CA GLN A 946 52.72 12.87 -43.58
C GLN A 946 53.87 13.78 -43.13
N ILE A 947 54.89 13.21 -42.49
CA ILE A 947 56.08 13.94 -42.05
C ILE A 947 56.86 14.49 -43.24
N GLN A 948 57.04 13.69 -44.30
CA GLN A 948 57.67 14.17 -45.54
C GLN A 948 56.93 15.38 -46.08
N ASN A 949 55.61 15.28 -46.27
CA ASN A 949 54.79 16.36 -46.81
C ASN A 949 54.85 17.61 -45.93
N SER A 950 54.73 17.45 -44.61
CA SER A 950 54.83 18.57 -43.66
C SER A 950 56.20 19.23 -43.70
N THR A 951 57.27 18.45 -43.81
CA THR A 951 58.65 18.95 -43.89
C THR A 951 58.85 19.73 -45.20
N VAL A 952 58.43 19.17 -46.34
CA VAL A 952 58.49 19.83 -47.64
C VAL A 952 57.72 21.14 -47.62
N ALA A 953 56.48 21.13 -47.14
CA ALA A 953 55.64 22.32 -47.03
C ALA A 953 56.30 23.40 -46.19
N SER A 954 56.84 23.05 -45.00
CA SER A 954 57.51 24.00 -44.11
C SER A 954 58.71 24.67 -44.79
N PHE A 955 59.57 23.91 -45.48
CA PHE A 955 60.72 24.48 -46.19
C PHE A 955 60.32 25.31 -47.42
N LYS A 956 59.23 24.95 -48.11
CA LYS A 956 58.68 25.75 -49.21
C LYS A 956 58.09 27.06 -48.70
N GLU A 957 57.34 27.04 -47.60
CA GLU A 957 56.81 28.23 -46.93
C GLU A 957 57.92 29.16 -46.48
N ILE A 958 59.01 28.63 -45.89
CA ILE A 958 60.20 29.42 -45.55
C ILE A 958 60.81 30.06 -46.80
N THR A 959 60.96 29.28 -47.89
CA THR A 959 61.54 29.76 -49.15
C THR A 959 60.69 30.89 -49.75
N GLN A 960 59.37 30.71 -49.77
CA GLN A 960 58.40 31.70 -50.23
C GLN A 960 58.42 32.96 -49.33
N GLY A 961 58.40 32.79 -48.01
CA GLY A 961 58.46 33.89 -47.04
C GLY A 961 59.72 34.74 -47.21
N GLN A 962 60.88 34.10 -47.32
CA GLN A 962 62.16 34.78 -47.59
C GLN A 962 62.14 35.54 -48.92
N CYS A 963 61.53 34.98 -49.96
CA CYS A 963 61.38 35.64 -51.26
C CYS A 963 60.49 36.90 -51.16
N ILE A 964 59.34 36.79 -50.47
CA ILE A 964 58.40 37.88 -50.27
C ILE A 964 59.03 39.00 -49.42
N ASP A 965 59.66 38.63 -48.30
CA ASP A 965 60.26 39.59 -47.37
C ASP A 965 61.37 40.40 -48.04
N ASP A 966 62.22 39.75 -48.84
CA ASP A 966 63.31 40.45 -49.53
C ASP A 966 62.80 41.31 -50.70
N LEU A 967 61.79 40.86 -51.47
CA LEU A 967 61.21 41.68 -52.53
C LEU A 967 60.40 42.88 -52.01
N LYS A 968 59.72 42.75 -50.87
CA LYS A 968 58.95 43.85 -50.26
C LYS A 968 59.85 44.99 -49.77
N LYS A 969 61.09 44.69 -49.33
CA LYS A 969 62.09 45.71 -48.94
C LYS A 969 62.46 46.66 -50.09
N LEU A 970 62.29 46.24 -51.34
CA LEU A 970 62.60 47.04 -52.53
C LEU A 970 61.57 48.14 -52.84
N GLY A 971 60.46 48.22 -52.10
CA GLY A 971 59.59 49.40 -52.04
C GLY A 971 58.72 49.69 -53.27
N ASN A 972 57.78 48.80 -53.63
CA ASN A 972 56.74 49.10 -54.63
C ASN A 972 55.40 48.40 -54.37
N ALA A 973 54.44 49.12 -53.79
CA ALA A 973 53.11 48.60 -53.44
C ALA A 973 52.28 48.09 -54.65
N SER A 974 52.57 48.53 -55.88
CA SER A 974 51.86 48.02 -57.08
C SER A 974 52.34 46.64 -57.51
N ALA A 975 53.43 46.12 -56.93
CA ALA A 975 54.00 44.82 -57.26
C ALA A 975 53.55 43.68 -56.33
N ASP A 976 52.84 43.96 -55.23
CA ASP A 976 52.53 42.96 -54.18
C ASP A 976 51.88 41.67 -54.71
N LYS A 977 50.88 41.80 -55.59
CA LYS A 977 50.22 40.63 -56.20
C LYS A 977 51.15 39.81 -57.10
N LEU A 978 52.07 40.48 -57.80
CA LEU A 978 53.06 39.82 -58.63
C LEU A 978 54.13 39.16 -57.75
N ILE A 979 54.62 39.84 -56.71
CA ILE A 979 55.56 39.29 -55.72
C ILE A 979 55.00 38.00 -55.11
N ASP A 980 53.76 38.03 -54.62
CA ASP A 980 53.12 36.85 -54.03
C ASP A 980 53.01 35.70 -55.04
N SER A 981 52.62 35.99 -56.29
CA SER A 981 52.52 35.00 -57.38
C SER A 981 53.87 34.39 -57.77
N VAL A 982 54.90 35.23 -57.90
CA VAL A 982 56.25 34.82 -58.31
C VAL A 982 56.92 34.00 -57.21
N CYS A 983 56.81 34.43 -55.95
CA CYS A 983 57.35 33.69 -54.82
C CYS A 983 56.57 32.40 -54.50
N SER A 984 55.32 32.27 -54.95
CA SER A 984 54.53 31.02 -54.85
C SER A 984 54.84 30.02 -55.97
N SER A 985 55.58 30.42 -57.01
CA SER A 985 55.87 29.55 -58.15
C SER A 985 56.95 28.52 -57.81
N GLU A 986 56.67 27.24 -58.07
CA GLU A 986 57.61 26.13 -57.82
C GLU A 986 58.29 25.60 -59.09
N ALA A 987 57.71 25.87 -60.27
CA ALA A 987 58.22 25.38 -61.54
C ALA A 987 59.26 26.34 -62.11
N GLY A 988 60.46 25.83 -62.45
CA GLY A 988 61.58 26.67 -62.90
C GLY A 988 61.28 27.63 -64.07
N HIS A 989 60.40 27.25 -65.00
CA HIS A 989 59.99 28.14 -66.10
C HIS A 989 59.07 29.27 -65.65
N GLN A 990 58.16 29.02 -64.70
CA GLN A 990 57.27 30.03 -64.12
C GLN A 990 58.05 30.99 -63.23
N ILE A 991 58.98 30.47 -62.41
CA ILE A 991 59.92 31.27 -61.63
C ILE A 991 60.69 32.21 -62.57
N ASN A 992 61.27 31.69 -63.65
CA ASN A 992 62.05 32.52 -64.57
C ASN A 992 61.22 33.66 -65.19
N SER A 993 60.05 33.34 -65.75
CA SER A 993 59.17 34.33 -66.36
C SER A 993 58.72 35.41 -65.36
N GLY A 994 58.34 35.00 -64.15
CA GLY A 994 57.85 35.91 -63.12
C GLY A 994 58.92 36.87 -62.61
N PHE A 995 60.13 36.37 -62.36
CA PHE A 995 61.25 37.22 -61.96
C PHE A 995 61.75 38.14 -63.08
N ASP A 996 61.63 37.74 -64.35
CA ASP A 996 61.95 38.61 -65.48
C ASP A 996 60.95 39.78 -65.59
N GLU A 997 59.67 39.55 -65.26
CA GLU A 997 58.66 40.60 -65.14
C GLU A 997 58.96 41.57 -63.99
N LEU A 998 59.40 41.05 -62.83
CA LEU A 998 59.87 41.89 -61.72
C LEU A 998 61.08 42.75 -62.11
N LEU A 999 62.08 42.19 -62.81
CA LEU A 999 63.25 42.95 -63.28
C LEU A 999 62.86 44.10 -64.22
N ASN A 1000 61.82 43.92 -65.04
CA ASN A 1000 61.29 44.97 -65.92
C ASN A 1000 60.53 46.06 -65.14
N LEU A 1001 59.78 45.70 -64.09
CA LEU A 1001 59.10 46.65 -63.22
C LEU A 1001 60.08 47.54 -62.45
N PHE A 1002 61.20 46.96 -62.00
CA PHE A 1002 62.26 47.68 -61.30
C PHE A 1002 63.39 48.15 -62.24
N LYS A 1003 63.12 48.29 -63.54
CA LYS A 1003 64.15 48.63 -64.54
C LYS A 1003 64.90 49.94 -64.27
N ASP A 1004 64.31 50.86 -63.52
CA ASP A 1004 64.91 52.17 -63.22
C ASP A 1004 65.55 52.21 -61.82
N ASN A 1005 65.48 51.12 -61.05
CA ASN A 1005 66.13 50.96 -59.74
C ASN A 1005 67.37 50.04 -59.86
N PRO A 1006 68.61 50.59 -59.83
CA PRO A 1006 69.84 49.81 -59.95
C PRO A 1006 70.06 48.80 -58.82
N GLU A 1007 69.63 49.12 -57.59
CA GLU A 1007 69.75 48.25 -56.42
C GLU A 1007 68.83 47.04 -56.56
N ALA A 1008 67.55 47.28 -56.90
CA ALA A 1008 66.60 46.21 -57.16
C ALA A 1008 67.04 45.30 -58.31
N LYS A 1009 67.62 45.83 -59.40
CA LYS A 1009 68.17 45.00 -60.50
C LYS A 1009 69.24 44.02 -60.03
N ARG A 1010 70.06 44.39 -59.05
CA ARG A 1010 71.08 43.50 -58.49
C ARG A 1010 70.46 42.50 -57.54
N GLU A 1011 69.67 42.96 -56.58
CA GLU A 1011 69.12 42.12 -55.51
C GLU A 1011 68.14 41.07 -56.04
N ILE A 1012 67.28 41.43 -57.00
CA ILE A 1012 66.31 40.51 -57.60
C ILE A 1012 67.00 39.27 -58.21
N LEU A 1013 68.22 39.41 -58.77
CA LEU A 1013 68.97 38.28 -59.32
C LEU A 1013 69.40 37.29 -58.23
N PHE A 1014 69.81 37.77 -57.06
CA PHE A 1014 70.16 36.92 -55.92
C PHE A 1014 68.93 36.28 -55.28
N ILE A 1015 67.83 37.02 -55.17
CA ILE A 1015 66.54 36.49 -54.68
C ILE A 1015 66.05 35.36 -55.60
N LYS A 1016 66.07 35.58 -56.93
CA LYS A 1016 65.70 34.58 -57.95
C LYS A 1016 66.53 33.31 -57.83
N GLU A 1017 67.85 33.45 -57.77
CA GLU A 1017 68.75 32.29 -57.68
C GLU A 1017 68.54 31.52 -56.38
N ARG A 1018 68.41 32.22 -55.24
CA ARG A 1018 68.12 31.57 -53.94
C ARG A 1018 66.81 30.80 -54.00
N HIS A 1019 65.74 31.43 -54.50
CA HIS A 1019 64.41 30.82 -54.62
C HIS A 1019 64.44 29.55 -55.49
N ALA A 1020 65.05 29.64 -56.68
CA ALA A 1020 65.16 28.51 -57.61
C ALA A 1020 66.00 27.35 -57.06
N GLN A 1021 67.17 27.63 -56.47
CA GLN A 1021 68.05 26.58 -55.92
C GLN A 1021 67.48 25.93 -54.65
N MET A 1022 66.74 26.70 -53.84
CA MET A 1022 66.04 26.17 -52.68
C MET A 1022 64.93 25.21 -53.08
N HIS A 1023 64.06 25.58 -54.02
CA HIS A 1023 63.04 24.65 -54.56
C HIS A 1023 63.67 23.40 -55.16
N LYS A 1024 64.76 23.55 -55.93
CA LYS A 1024 65.51 22.41 -56.47
C LYS A 1024 66.04 21.48 -55.36
N THR A 1025 66.62 22.06 -54.31
CA THR A 1025 67.16 21.29 -53.18
C THR A 1025 66.06 20.56 -52.41
N ILE A 1026 64.92 21.22 -52.16
CA ILE A 1026 63.74 20.63 -51.53
C ILE A 1026 63.22 19.45 -52.37
N ASN A 1027 63.06 19.63 -53.68
CA ASN A 1027 62.53 18.58 -54.57
C ASN A 1027 63.48 17.38 -54.66
N GLU A 1028 64.79 17.61 -54.79
CA GLU A 1028 65.78 16.54 -54.91
C GLU A 1028 65.97 15.75 -53.59
N LYS A 1029 65.93 16.43 -52.45
CA LYS A 1029 66.33 15.84 -51.15
C LYS A 1029 65.14 15.51 -50.25
N LEU A 1030 64.11 16.35 -50.22
CA LEU A 1030 62.99 16.20 -49.29
C LEU A 1030 61.77 15.56 -49.96
N GLU A 1031 61.43 15.92 -51.20
CA GLU A 1031 60.29 15.31 -51.91
C GLU A 1031 60.56 13.88 -52.40
N SER A 1032 61.84 13.49 -52.55
CA SER A 1032 62.24 12.13 -52.92
C SER A 1032 62.08 11.15 -51.74
N PRO A 1033 61.14 10.18 -51.78
CA PRO A 1033 60.95 9.24 -50.68
C PRO A 1033 62.20 8.42 -50.35
N LYS A 1034 63.00 8.07 -51.37
CA LYS A 1034 64.25 7.34 -51.17
C LYS A 1034 65.28 8.16 -50.40
N ALA A 1035 65.42 9.44 -50.75
CA ALA A 1035 66.35 10.34 -50.09
C ALA A 1035 65.91 10.56 -48.63
N ILE A 1036 64.64 10.88 -48.40
CA ILE A 1036 64.14 11.17 -47.05
C ILE A 1036 64.16 9.95 -46.13
N GLU A 1037 63.90 8.74 -46.65
CA GLU A 1037 63.97 7.49 -45.88
C GLU A 1037 65.39 7.28 -45.31
N SER A 1038 66.41 7.49 -46.13
CA SER A 1038 67.81 7.35 -45.70
C SER A 1038 68.27 8.44 -44.72
N MET A 1039 67.78 9.67 -44.87
CA MET A 1039 68.21 10.82 -44.05
C MET A 1039 67.48 10.89 -42.70
N LEU A 1040 66.16 10.67 -42.68
CA LEU A 1040 65.31 10.87 -41.49
C LEU A 1040 64.98 9.56 -40.77
N PHE A 1041 64.50 8.56 -41.51
CA PHE A 1041 63.84 7.38 -40.93
C PHE A 1041 64.77 6.17 -40.71
N SER A 1042 66.06 6.30 -41.05
CA SER A 1042 67.10 5.31 -40.75
C SER A 1042 67.54 5.30 -39.27
N SER A 1043 67.15 6.31 -38.48
CA SER A 1043 67.48 6.41 -37.04
C SER A 1043 66.28 6.09 -36.15
N PHE A 1044 66.51 5.34 -35.07
CA PHE A 1044 65.45 4.87 -34.16
C PHE A 1044 64.74 6.00 -33.39
N SER A 1045 65.43 7.12 -33.13
CA SER A 1045 64.95 8.18 -32.23
C SER A 1045 63.74 8.97 -32.75
N LEU A 1046 63.67 9.21 -34.06
CA LEU A 1046 62.55 9.96 -34.66
C LEU A 1046 61.28 9.09 -34.68
N LEU A 1047 61.41 7.83 -35.10
CA LEU A 1047 60.29 6.88 -35.12
C LEU A 1047 59.77 6.57 -33.71
N SER A 1048 60.65 6.44 -32.71
CA SER A 1048 60.23 6.26 -31.31
C SER A 1048 59.37 7.43 -30.83
N TYR A 1049 59.80 8.67 -31.08
CA TYR A 1049 59.04 9.86 -30.68
C TYR A 1049 57.67 9.91 -31.37
N ILE A 1050 57.61 9.55 -32.65
CA ILE A 1050 56.34 9.47 -33.40
C ILE A 1050 55.41 8.41 -32.82
N HIS A 1051 55.94 7.23 -32.48
CA HIS A 1051 55.13 6.15 -31.88
C HIS A 1051 54.66 6.52 -30.47
N GLU A 1052 55.51 7.15 -29.67
CA GLU A 1052 55.20 7.63 -28.32
C GLU A 1052 54.10 8.69 -28.31
N ASN A 1053 54.05 9.51 -29.36
CA ASN A 1053 53.08 10.60 -29.51
C ASN A 1053 52.07 10.33 -30.65
N PHE A 1054 51.84 9.06 -31.00
CA PHE A 1054 51.08 8.67 -32.20
C PHE A 1054 49.73 9.38 -32.34
N THR A 1055 48.93 9.38 -31.27
CA THR A 1055 47.61 10.03 -31.23
C THR A 1055 47.72 11.54 -31.49
N ASP A 1056 48.71 12.21 -30.91
CA ASP A 1056 48.92 13.65 -31.02
C ASP A 1056 49.55 14.05 -32.37
N VAL A 1057 50.38 13.19 -32.95
CA VAL A 1057 50.90 13.34 -34.32
C VAL A 1057 49.76 13.26 -35.34
N ILE A 1058 48.85 12.29 -35.20
CA ILE A 1058 47.69 12.15 -36.10
C ILE A 1058 46.71 13.32 -35.91
N ALA A 1059 46.48 13.75 -34.66
CA ALA A 1059 45.63 14.90 -34.36
C ALA A 1059 46.27 16.26 -34.70
N ASN A 1060 47.49 16.27 -35.28
CA ASN A 1060 48.22 17.48 -35.65
C ASN A 1060 48.35 18.49 -34.48
N ASN A 1061 48.60 17.99 -33.27
CA ASN A 1061 48.82 18.81 -32.08
C ASN A 1061 50.02 19.75 -32.27
N GLU A 1062 49.86 21.04 -31.97
CA GLU A 1062 50.89 22.05 -32.27
C GLU A 1062 52.20 21.84 -31.51
N ASP A 1063 52.16 21.49 -30.22
CA ASP A 1063 53.37 21.28 -29.40
C ASP A 1063 54.17 20.07 -29.90
N VAL A 1064 53.48 18.96 -30.16
CA VAL A 1064 54.09 17.74 -30.70
C VAL A 1064 54.64 18.01 -32.11
N LYS A 1065 53.94 18.79 -32.93
CA LYS A 1065 54.40 19.19 -34.27
C LYS A 1065 55.63 20.09 -34.21
N LYS A 1066 55.69 21.06 -33.30
CA LYS A 1066 56.86 21.94 -33.11
C LYS A 1066 58.10 21.14 -32.72
N GLU A 1067 57.98 20.26 -31.73
CA GLU A 1067 59.09 19.38 -31.32
C GLU A 1067 59.48 18.39 -32.43
N LEU A 1068 58.50 17.85 -33.17
CA LEU A 1068 58.77 16.98 -34.32
C LEU A 1068 59.55 17.72 -35.42
N ASN A 1069 59.17 18.97 -35.73
CA ASN A 1069 59.88 19.82 -36.68
C ASN A 1069 61.32 20.09 -36.23
N ILE A 1070 61.54 20.42 -34.95
CA ILE A 1070 62.88 20.61 -34.38
C ILE A 1070 63.75 19.37 -34.58
N ARG A 1071 63.20 18.18 -34.30
CA ARG A 1071 63.91 16.89 -34.47
C ARG A 1071 64.24 16.62 -35.93
N VAL A 1072 63.30 16.89 -36.85
CA VAL A 1072 63.52 16.74 -38.29
C VAL A 1072 64.64 17.67 -38.77
N VAL A 1073 64.59 18.96 -38.45
CA VAL A 1073 65.62 19.93 -38.88
C VAL A 1073 66.99 19.56 -38.29
N ARG A 1074 67.08 19.25 -36.99
CA ARG A 1074 68.33 18.77 -36.38
C ARG A 1074 68.92 17.58 -37.14
N ARG A 1075 68.06 16.66 -37.61
CA ARG A 1075 68.51 15.49 -38.37
C ARG A 1075 68.97 15.86 -39.77
N LEU A 1076 68.26 16.77 -40.47
CA LEU A 1076 68.66 17.25 -41.79
C LEU A 1076 70.01 17.99 -41.77
N PHE A 1077 70.32 18.70 -40.68
CA PHE A 1077 71.59 19.43 -40.50
C PHE A 1077 72.70 18.61 -39.83
N HIS A 1078 72.43 17.36 -39.46
CA HIS A 1078 73.44 16.47 -38.90
C HIS A 1078 74.41 15.95 -39.96
N ASP A 1079 73.91 15.60 -41.16
CA ASP A 1079 74.76 15.23 -42.30
C ASP A 1079 75.26 16.49 -43.01
N LYS A 1080 76.55 16.78 -42.86
CA LYS A 1080 77.25 17.93 -43.44
C LYS A 1080 78.14 17.54 -44.62
N SER A 1081 78.06 16.29 -45.06
CA SER A 1081 78.86 15.81 -46.18
C SER A 1081 78.57 16.60 -47.46
N SER A 1082 79.55 16.66 -48.35
CA SER A 1082 79.42 17.38 -49.63
C SER A 1082 78.21 16.85 -50.43
N GLY A 1083 77.29 17.73 -50.80
CA GLY A 1083 76.06 17.38 -51.51
C GLY A 1083 74.90 16.89 -50.63
N SER A 1084 75.05 16.89 -49.30
CA SER A 1084 73.95 16.72 -48.33
C SER A 1084 72.91 17.84 -48.42
N PHE A 1085 71.80 17.70 -47.69
CA PHE A 1085 70.81 18.79 -47.59
C PHE A 1085 71.43 20.03 -46.91
N ALA A 1086 72.11 19.84 -45.78
CA ALA A 1086 72.74 20.92 -45.00
C ALA A 1086 73.77 21.69 -45.83
N ASP A 1087 74.61 20.98 -46.59
CA ASP A 1087 75.64 21.56 -47.47
C ASP A 1087 75.01 22.43 -48.58
N LYS A 1088 74.02 21.89 -49.31
CA LYS A 1088 73.34 22.63 -50.39
C LYS A 1088 72.52 23.81 -49.86
N PHE A 1089 71.80 23.61 -48.76
CA PHE A 1089 71.01 24.64 -48.11
C PHE A 1089 71.91 25.80 -47.67
N SER A 1090 72.98 25.50 -46.93
CA SER A 1090 73.87 26.51 -46.36
C SER A 1090 74.62 27.26 -47.45
N LYS A 1091 75.11 26.56 -48.49
CA LYS A 1091 75.70 27.18 -49.67
C LYS A 1091 74.75 28.22 -50.28
N THR A 1092 73.50 27.84 -50.50
CA THR A 1092 72.49 28.67 -51.17
C THR A 1092 72.14 29.90 -50.33
N GLN A 1093 71.94 29.72 -49.01
CA GLN A 1093 71.63 30.81 -48.09
C GLN A 1093 72.80 31.78 -47.92
N LEU A 1094 74.04 31.28 -47.79
CA LEU A 1094 75.23 32.13 -47.64
C LEU A 1094 75.53 32.93 -48.91
N ASN A 1095 75.47 32.30 -50.09
CA ASN A 1095 75.75 32.99 -51.35
C ASN A 1095 74.74 34.13 -51.61
N ALA A 1096 73.47 33.89 -51.33
CA ALA A 1096 72.43 34.91 -51.42
C ALA A 1096 72.55 35.97 -50.33
N GLY A 1097 72.83 35.58 -49.07
CA GLY A 1097 73.01 36.52 -47.95
C GLY A 1097 74.18 37.48 -48.18
N VAL A 1098 75.32 36.99 -48.66
CA VAL A 1098 76.45 37.84 -49.07
C VAL A 1098 76.05 38.74 -50.24
N GLY A 1099 75.37 38.18 -51.25
CA GLY A 1099 74.93 38.96 -52.42
C GLY A 1099 73.99 40.12 -52.09
N LEU A 1100 73.07 39.93 -51.15
CA LEU A 1100 72.08 40.93 -50.72
C LEU A 1100 72.65 41.91 -49.69
N GLY A 1101 73.46 41.46 -48.74
CA GLY A 1101 73.89 42.29 -47.61
C GLY A 1101 75.27 42.94 -47.73
N ALA A 1102 76.19 42.36 -48.51
CA ALA A 1102 77.60 42.79 -48.49
C ALA A 1102 77.98 43.81 -49.57
N TYR A 1103 77.09 44.09 -50.53
CA TYR A 1103 77.41 44.97 -51.67
C TYR A 1103 77.79 46.38 -51.22
N GLU A 1104 76.95 47.05 -50.43
CA GLU A 1104 77.20 48.43 -49.99
C GLU A 1104 78.39 48.49 -49.00
N ILE A 1105 78.60 47.45 -48.20
CA ILE A 1105 79.78 47.32 -47.32
C ILE A 1105 81.05 47.32 -48.17
N ILE A 1106 81.11 46.49 -49.21
CA ILE A 1106 82.29 46.38 -50.07
C ILE A 1106 82.46 47.64 -50.92
N LYS A 1107 81.38 48.21 -51.44
CA LYS A 1107 81.41 49.47 -52.19
C LYS A 1107 81.94 50.64 -51.35
N ALA A 1108 81.64 50.67 -50.04
CA ALA A 1108 82.19 51.65 -49.12
C ALA A 1108 83.70 51.46 -48.86
N GLU A 1109 84.19 50.22 -48.91
CA GLU A 1109 85.62 49.89 -48.79
C GLU A 1109 86.44 50.16 -50.06
N ILE A 1110 85.79 50.43 -51.21
CA ILE A 1110 86.47 50.85 -52.45
C ILE A 1110 86.98 52.29 -52.29
N SER A 1111 88.25 52.40 -51.93
CA SER A 1111 89.03 53.65 -51.98
C SER A 1111 89.93 53.68 -53.23
N PRO A 1112 90.15 54.87 -53.82
CA PRO A 1112 91.14 55.03 -54.90
C PRO A 1112 92.51 54.46 -54.51
N GLU A 1113 92.95 54.71 -53.26
CA GLU A 1113 94.25 54.26 -52.76
C GLU A 1113 94.37 52.73 -52.69
N ALA A 1114 93.28 52.01 -52.43
CA ALA A 1114 93.27 50.55 -52.41
C ALA A 1114 93.31 49.91 -53.81
N ILE A 1115 93.16 50.70 -54.87
CA ILE A 1115 93.14 50.28 -56.27
C ILE A 1115 94.33 50.86 -57.06
N ASP A 1116 94.88 52.00 -56.65
CA ASP A 1116 96.05 52.66 -57.23
C ASP A 1116 97.27 51.71 -57.35
N ASP A 1117 97.48 50.83 -56.37
CA ASP A 1117 98.53 49.80 -56.40
C ASP A 1117 98.46 48.88 -57.63
N ALA A 1118 97.33 48.82 -58.34
CA ALA A 1118 97.13 47.96 -59.51
C ALA A 1118 97.26 48.68 -60.86
N VAL A 1119 97.49 49.99 -60.87
CA VAL A 1119 97.67 50.78 -62.10
C VAL A 1119 99.10 51.34 -62.14
N GLU A 1120 100.08 50.45 -61.99
CA GLU A 1120 101.50 50.79 -61.99
C GLU A 1120 101.88 51.64 -63.21
N GLY A 1121 102.34 52.87 -62.95
CA GLY A 1121 102.94 53.77 -63.97
C GLY A 1121 102.00 54.78 -64.62
N LEU A 1122 100.69 54.80 -64.31
CA LEU A 1122 99.73 55.80 -64.81
C LEU A 1122 99.15 56.72 -63.72
N ASP A 1123 99.57 56.55 -62.47
CA ASP A 1123 99.09 57.27 -61.27
C ASP A 1123 99.09 58.81 -61.38
N ILE A 1124 99.95 59.36 -62.24
CA ILE A 1124 100.12 60.82 -62.40
C ILE A 1124 99.09 61.40 -63.39
N VAL A 1125 98.48 60.56 -64.25
CA VAL A 1125 97.62 61.02 -65.37
C VAL A 1125 96.16 60.55 -65.25
N ILE A 1126 95.86 59.73 -64.24
CA ILE A 1126 94.56 59.12 -64.05
C ILE A 1126 93.76 59.87 -63.00
N ASP A 1127 92.49 60.15 -63.31
CA ASP A 1127 91.55 60.77 -62.39
C ASP A 1127 91.04 59.74 -61.37
N LYS A 1128 91.41 59.93 -60.09
CA LYS A 1128 91.02 59.06 -58.97
C LYS A 1128 89.50 58.93 -58.80
N HIS A 1129 88.71 59.93 -59.19
CA HIS A 1129 87.25 59.81 -59.21
C HIS A 1129 86.76 58.89 -60.33
N LYS A 1130 87.40 58.91 -61.50
CA LYS A 1130 87.09 57.98 -62.60
C LYS A 1130 87.51 56.55 -62.26
N VAL A 1131 88.63 56.35 -61.58
CA VAL A 1131 89.06 55.03 -61.07
C VAL A 1131 88.04 54.46 -60.09
N ARG A 1132 87.64 55.24 -59.09
CA ARG A 1132 86.62 54.83 -58.14
C ARG A 1132 85.30 54.49 -58.84
N LYS A 1133 84.89 55.30 -59.81
CA LYS A 1133 83.67 55.05 -60.60
C LYS A 1133 83.78 53.75 -61.39
N ALA A 1134 84.87 53.52 -62.10
CA ALA A 1134 85.09 52.29 -62.88
C ALA A 1134 85.23 51.05 -62.00
N ALA A 1135 85.80 51.17 -60.80
CA ALA A 1135 85.84 50.11 -59.81
C ALA A 1135 84.44 49.75 -59.28
N ILE A 1136 83.58 50.74 -59.06
CA ILE A 1136 82.18 50.52 -58.70
C ILE A 1136 81.42 49.87 -59.88
N GLU A 1137 81.66 50.29 -61.12
CA GLU A 1137 81.09 49.64 -62.31
C GLU A 1137 81.60 48.19 -62.48
N GLY A 1138 82.86 47.94 -62.16
CA GLY A 1138 83.44 46.60 -62.11
C GLY A 1138 82.83 45.74 -61.02
N LEU A 1139 82.55 46.35 -59.86
CA LEU A 1139 81.82 45.69 -58.78
C LEU A 1139 80.42 45.31 -59.28
N ASP A 1140 79.66 46.22 -59.89
CA ASP A 1140 78.35 45.91 -60.50
C ASP A 1140 78.42 44.79 -61.55
N TYR A 1141 79.49 44.75 -62.35
CA TYR A 1141 79.70 43.70 -63.34
C TYR A 1141 79.92 42.32 -62.70
N HIS A 1142 80.74 42.27 -61.64
CA HIS A 1142 81.10 41.04 -60.94
C HIS A 1142 80.08 40.61 -59.88
N TRP A 1143 79.23 41.52 -59.39
CA TRP A 1143 78.27 41.25 -58.32
C TRP A 1143 76.98 40.60 -58.83
N LYS A 1144 77.13 39.40 -59.40
CA LYS A 1144 76.04 38.55 -59.91
C LYS A 1144 76.12 37.15 -59.29
N PRO A 1145 75.01 36.42 -59.12
CA PRO A 1145 74.99 35.13 -58.41
C PRO A 1145 76.06 34.13 -58.87
N ARG A 1146 76.21 33.96 -60.19
CA ARG A 1146 77.21 33.05 -60.78
C ARG A 1146 78.64 33.47 -60.46
N LYS A 1147 78.94 34.77 -60.55
CA LYS A 1147 80.29 35.29 -60.29
C LYS A 1147 80.62 35.29 -58.81
N LEU A 1148 79.64 35.56 -57.95
CA LEU A 1148 79.81 35.42 -56.51
C LEU A 1148 79.99 33.95 -56.11
N ASP A 1149 79.29 32.98 -56.74
CA ASP A 1149 79.50 31.55 -56.50
C ASP A 1149 80.91 31.10 -56.94
N GLU A 1150 81.40 31.61 -58.08
CA GLU A 1150 82.78 31.39 -58.55
C GLU A 1150 83.80 31.95 -57.55
N LEU A 1151 83.57 33.16 -57.01
CA LEU A 1151 84.44 33.78 -56.01
C LEU A 1151 84.37 33.06 -54.67
N PHE A 1152 83.19 32.73 -54.17
CA PHE A 1152 82.98 32.02 -52.92
C PHE A 1152 83.58 30.61 -52.99
N SER A 1153 83.49 29.94 -54.16
CA SER A 1153 84.14 28.66 -54.44
C SER A 1153 83.85 27.60 -53.37
N TRP A 1154 82.59 27.48 -52.94
CA TRP A 1154 82.14 26.57 -51.87
C TRP A 1154 82.67 25.14 -52.00
N HIS A 1155 82.72 24.60 -53.22
CA HIS A 1155 83.19 23.24 -53.51
C HIS A 1155 84.71 23.06 -53.30
N ARG A 1156 85.49 24.14 -53.25
CA ARG A 1156 86.93 24.15 -53.01
C ARG A 1156 87.28 24.43 -51.55
N MET A 1157 86.29 24.73 -50.70
CA MET A 1157 86.49 24.91 -49.27
C MET A 1157 86.77 23.56 -48.60
N GLU A 1158 87.75 23.55 -47.69
CA GLU A 1158 88.02 22.39 -46.84
C GLU A 1158 86.76 22.02 -46.05
N THR A 1159 86.62 20.72 -45.77
CA THR A 1159 85.42 20.19 -45.10
C THR A 1159 85.19 20.86 -43.74
N ASP A 1160 86.23 21.04 -42.94
CA ASP A 1160 86.13 21.65 -41.60
C ASP A 1160 85.64 23.10 -41.67
N GLU A 1161 86.06 23.86 -42.68
CA GLU A 1161 85.62 25.25 -42.90
C GLU A 1161 84.15 25.31 -43.36
N ARG A 1162 83.73 24.41 -44.25
CA ARG A 1162 82.31 24.28 -44.61
C ARG A 1162 81.46 23.91 -43.41
N GLU A 1163 81.92 22.99 -42.58
CA GLU A 1163 81.18 22.58 -41.38
C GLU A 1163 81.03 23.73 -40.37
N LYS A 1164 82.06 24.56 -40.17
CA LYS A 1164 81.95 25.77 -39.34
C LYS A 1164 80.87 26.72 -39.85
N LEU A 1165 80.82 26.97 -41.16
CA LEU A 1165 79.81 27.84 -41.76
C LEU A 1165 78.39 27.24 -41.68
N ILE A 1166 78.26 25.94 -41.92
CA ILE A 1166 76.99 25.20 -41.75
C ILE A 1166 76.51 25.29 -40.29
N ASN A 1167 77.40 25.07 -39.31
CA ASN A 1167 77.06 25.16 -37.89
C ASN A 1167 76.67 26.59 -37.50
N ALA A 1168 77.40 27.59 -37.99
CA ALA A 1168 77.11 28.99 -37.70
C ALA A 1168 75.71 29.37 -38.18
N LEU A 1169 75.35 28.98 -39.40
CA LEU A 1169 74.01 29.18 -39.95
C LEU A 1169 72.95 28.42 -39.14
N PHE A 1170 73.23 27.16 -38.82
CA PHE A 1170 72.32 26.30 -38.06
C PHE A 1170 72.02 26.85 -36.65
N GLU A 1171 73.05 27.22 -35.90
CA GLU A 1171 72.94 27.67 -34.50
C GLU A 1171 72.43 29.11 -34.36
N ASN A 1172 72.80 30.01 -35.27
CA ASN A 1172 72.53 31.44 -35.10
C ASN A 1172 71.35 31.95 -35.95
N ALA A 1173 70.91 31.21 -36.97
CA ALA A 1173 69.77 31.56 -37.81
C ALA A 1173 68.64 30.53 -37.80
N ILE A 1174 68.95 29.25 -38.03
CA ILE A 1174 67.91 28.23 -38.25
C ILE A 1174 67.26 27.81 -36.92
N MET A 1175 68.04 27.42 -35.92
CA MET A 1175 67.51 26.99 -34.62
C MET A 1175 66.72 28.08 -33.88
N PRO A 1176 67.19 29.34 -33.79
CA PRO A 1176 66.41 30.43 -33.20
C PRO A 1176 65.06 30.63 -33.90
N SER A 1177 65.02 30.58 -35.23
CA SER A 1177 63.78 30.74 -36.00
C SER A 1177 62.74 29.66 -35.71
N LEU A 1178 63.18 28.43 -35.39
CA LEU A 1178 62.28 27.32 -35.02
C LEU A 1178 61.78 27.42 -33.58
N ASN A 1179 62.46 28.19 -32.75
CA ASN A 1179 62.10 28.45 -31.36
C ASN A 1179 61.29 29.75 -31.19
N ASP A 1180 60.91 30.42 -32.28
CA ASP A 1180 60.29 31.76 -32.29
C ASP A 1180 61.20 32.84 -31.68
N GLU A 1181 62.52 32.62 -31.70
CA GLU A 1181 63.55 33.56 -31.26
C GLU A 1181 64.10 34.36 -32.45
N GLN A 1182 64.53 35.61 -32.21
CA GLN A 1182 65.17 36.41 -33.24
C GLN A 1182 66.54 35.82 -33.63
N MET A 1183 66.83 35.79 -34.94
CA MET A 1183 68.16 35.44 -35.47
C MET A 1183 69.23 36.33 -34.86
N ASN A 1184 70.33 35.74 -34.39
CA ASN A 1184 71.48 36.49 -33.88
C ASN A 1184 72.36 36.96 -35.07
N SER A 1185 71.88 38.01 -35.74
CA SER A 1185 72.48 38.54 -36.97
C SER A 1185 73.92 39.04 -36.76
N GLU A 1186 74.21 39.65 -35.61
CA GLU A 1186 75.55 40.15 -35.26
C GLU A 1186 76.56 39.00 -35.17
N LYS A 1187 76.24 37.97 -34.39
CA LYS A 1187 77.12 36.80 -34.23
C LYS A 1187 77.26 36.00 -35.52
N LEU A 1188 76.20 35.89 -36.32
CA LEU A 1188 76.26 35.25 -37.63
C LEU A 1188 77.18 36.01 -38.59
N ASN A 1189 77.04 37.34 -38.66
CA ASN A 1189 77.86 38.20 -39.50
C ASN A 1189 79.33 38.15 -39.08
N ASP A 1190 79.62 38.15 -37.77
CA ASP A 1190 80.98 38.03 -37.24
C ASP A 1190 81.62 36.71 -37.64
N VAL A 1191 80.91 35.59 -37.48
CA VAL A 1191 81.44 34.26 -37.84
C VAL A 1191 81.64 34.15 -39.35
N ILE A 1192 80.72 34.67 -40.16
CA ILE A 1192 80.88 34.71 -41.63
C ILE A 1192 82.08 35.59 -42.01
N ALA A 1193 82.19 36.79 -41.46
CA ALA A 1193 83.27 37.73 -41.76
C ALA A 1193 84.64 37.20 -41.32
N GLN A 1194 84.74 36.60 -40.13
CA GLN A 1194 85.99 36.00 -39.63
C GLN A 1194 86.44 34.84 -40.52
N ASN A 1195 85.52 33.94 -40.89
CA ASN A 1195 85.86 32.81 -41.76
C ASN A 1195 86.23 33.29 -43.17
N LEU A 1196 85.52 34.26 -43.76
CA LEU A 1196 85.83 34.77 -45.10
C LEU A 1196 87.10 35.61 -45.19
N LYS A 1197 87.49 36.29 -44.10
CA LYS A 1197 88.71 37.11 -44.04
C LYS A 1197 89.99 36.28 -43.92
N HIS A 1198 89.95 35.20 -43.15
CA HIS A 1198 91.14 34.37 -42.85
C HIS A 1198 91.27 33.14 -43.75
N TYR A 1199 90.21 32.78 -44.47
CA TYR A 1199 90.24 31.65 -45.38
C TYR A 1199 91.07 31.95 -46.64
N VAL A 1200 92.04 31.08 -46.91
CA VAL A 1200 92.89 31.09 -48.11
C VAL A 1200 92.58 29.82 -48.89
N TYR A 1201 92.26 29.95 -50.19
CA TYR A 1201 91.89 28.77 -50.99
C TYR A 1201 93.09 27.81 -51.11
N PRO A 1202 92.89 26.49 -51.05
CA PRO A 1202 93.97 25.50 -51.16
C PRO A 1202 94.87 25.70 -52.38
N ASP A 1203 94.28 26.12 -53.51
CA ASP A 1203 94.97 26.33 -54.79
C ASP A 1203 95.34 27.80 -55.08
N SER A 1204 95.12 28.72 -54.14
CA SER A 1204 95.38 30.15 -54.32
C SER A 1204 95.77 30.82 -53.00
N ARG A 1205 96.92 31.51 -52.95
CA ARG A 1205 97.36 32.31 -51.79
C ARG A 1205 96.46 33.54 -51.51
N ARG A 1206 95.30 33.65 -52.15
CA ARG A 1206 94.42 34.82 -52.08
C ARG A 1206 93.19 34.49 -51.24
N SER A 1207 92.78 35.40 -50.36
CA SER A 1207 91.49 35.33 -49.68
C SER A 1207 90.33 35.70 -50.60
N PHE A 1208 89.08 35.52 -50.15
CA PHE A 1208 87.89 36.00 -50.86
C PHE A 1208 88.00 37.49 -51.24
N GLN A 1209 88.39 38.34 -50.28
CA GLN A 1209 88.60 39.77 -50.50
C GLN A 1209 89.72 40.04 -51.52
N SER A 1210 90.79 39.25 -51.51
CA SER A 1210 91.88 39.36 -52.48
C SER A 1210 91.43 38.96 -53.89
N ASN A 1211 90.63 37.90 -54.06
CA ASN A 1211 90.09 37.51 -55.36
C ASN A 1211 89.13 38.57 -55.93
N LEU A 1212 88.26 39.13 -55.09
CA LEU A 1212 87.38 40.22 -55.50
C LEU A 1212 88.18 41.47 -55.89
N LYS A 1213 89.13 41.91 -55.05
CA LYS A 1213 90.01 43.07 -55.35
C LYS A 1213 90.80 42.88 -56.64
N ASN A 1214 91.35 41.69 -56.89
CA ASN A 1214 92.03 41.39 -58.15
C ASN A 1214 91.10 41.42 -59.35
N GLY A 1215 89.85 40.96 -59.22
CA GLY A 1215 88.83 41.07 -60.27
C GLY A 1215 88.50 42.53 -60.59
N LEU A 1216 88.32 43.36 -59.56
CA LEU A 1216 88.07 44.80 -59.69
C LEU A 1216 89.27 45.52 -60.30
N SER A 1217 90.48 45.24 -59.81
CA SER A 1217 91.73 45.76 -60.36
C SER A 1217 91.84 45.44 -61.85
N LYS A 1218 91.63 44.17 -62.23
CA LYS A 1218 91.67 43.76 -63.64
C LYS A 1218 90.65 44.54 -64.48
N TYR A 1219 89.42 44.69 -63.98
CA TYR A 1219 88.37 45.45 -64.65
C TYR A 1219 88.76 46.93 -64.84
N VAL A 1220 89.38 47.54 -63.83
CA VAL A 1220 89.87 48.92 -63.87
C VAL A 1220 91.02 49.06 -64.88
N THR A 1221 92.01 48.16 -64.83
CA THR A 1221 93.14 48.15 -65.77
C THR A 1221 92.68 48.02 -67.23
N GLU A 1222 91.69 47.16 -67.50
CA GLU A 1222 91.11 46.99 -68.84
C GLU A 1222 90.44 48.26 -69.39
N ARG A 1223 90.12 49.23 -68.53
CA ARG A 1223 89.50 50.52 -68.88
C ARG A 1223 90.37 51.75 -68.59
N ALA A 1224 91.65 51.55 -68.23
CA ALA A 1224 92.52 52.61 -67.78
C ALA A 1224 92.61 53.80 -68.77
N THR A 1225 92.51 53.54 -70.08
CA THR A 1225 92.49 54.58 -71.13
C THR A 1225 91.29 55.53 -71.05
N GLU A 1226 90.16 55.09 -70.50
CA GLU A 1226 88.96 55.91 -70.30
C GLU A 1226 89.06 56.81 -69.06
N MET A 1227 90.07 56.58 -68.22
CA MET A 1227 90.25 57.22 -66.91
C MET A 1227 91.31 58.32 -66.92
N ILE A 1228 91.98 58.53 -68.05
CA ILE A 1228 92.94 59.62 -68.23
C ILE A 1228 92.19 60.97 -68.13
N GLY A 1229 92.69 61.86 -67.28
CA GLY A 1229 92.20 63.23 -67.13
C GLY A 1229 93.34 64.20 -67.45
N ILE A 1230 93.14 65.09 -68.41
CA ILE A 1230 94.02 66.24 -68.62
C ILE A 1230 93.41 67.36 -67.78
N GLU A 1231 94.14 67.86 -66.77
CA GLU A 1231 93.82 69.17 -66.16
C GLU A 1231 94.05 70.31 -67.16
#